data_AF-A0A7Y5CV80-F1
#
_entry.id   AF-A0A7Y5CV80-F1
#
_cell.length_a   1.000
_cell.length_b   1.000
_cell.length_c   1.000
_cell.angle_alpha   90.00
_cell.angle_beta   90.00
_cell.angle_gamma   90.00
#
_symmetry.space_group_name_H-M   'P 1'
#
loop_
_entity.id
_entity.type
_entity.pdbx_description
1 polymer ?
#
loop_
_entity_poly.entity_id
_entity_poly.type
_entity_poly.pdbx_seq_one_letter_code
_entity_poly.pdbx_strand_id
1 'polypeptide(L)'
;NSRGWVAFLEDLHQFEDGTKNLLIDGKVIFLLPQDLDLTEVSGQESYWIRARIIGGDYGRETYVLEERVKGANSEPQDIIKETKLLPVKSTIRPPQIFGLTISYELVESRFPDRCLTYNNLDYVDQTDACITTDKRFPPFVPLEGQIAEEEDCGEVIKTAAGVPARVILPTQLGKAIYLGFMNPLRSGPLKIFFAARELPYSDASKPKMEWSYRAENEWQRLGFGDASEGLIKQEILQFIAPRDFTATTRFGAFRYWMRGMLLQGEYAGTPVLGGIYPNTTWAFQAETRRDEILGSSNGEAGQTFRFFRFPVRVGQIVRVREVLTEEEKEELIKQFGEQALHEVKDELGKVLETWVLWTEVENFFDSKGTDRHYTLDRATGELRFGDGRNGQIPPAGLNNLRAFSYQAGGGAVGNVEAGAIQSLTTAIANVEAVINPVEAGGGSDTASLDDMLVIGPAMINHRRRAVTPQDFEWLAKQASRQVAKARCVRNLDSQGRRETGWVTLYLVPHSRESEPQPSLEMRRMVQRYVAEHCANTVAAPQHIFVAGPVYAEIDVLADLVVATIDAAARVEQEARAKLADFLHPLTGGPTDTGWEFGQGLSASDVYVLLEQIEGLDHVENLSFSRAGVAYTDLVEIGANELVAGGTLRINVTAKTGA
;
A
#
# COMPACT_ATOMS: atom_id res chain seq x y z
N ASN A 1 23.45 1.97 -35.54
CA ASN A 1 22.72 1.18 -36.57
C ASN A 1 23.65 0.18 -37.29
N SER A 2 24.54 -0.52 -36.57
CA SER A 2 25.61 -1.42 -37.08
C SER A 2 26.59 -0.86 -38.16
N ARG A 3 26.29 0.28 -38.77
CA ARG A 3 27.11 0.99 -39.77
C ARG A 3 27.83 2.21 -39.19
N GLY A 4 27.34 2.74 -38.08
CA GLY A 4 27.96 3.84 -37.36
C GLY A 4 27.06 4.45 -36.29
N TRP A 5 27.52 5.57 -35.75
CA TRP A 5 26.77 6.39 -34.80
C TRP A 5 25.93 7.41 -35.56
N VAL A 6 24.62 7.38 -35.32
CA VAL A 6 23.66 8.33 -35.88
C VAL A 6 23.32 9.35 -34.81
N ALA A 7 23.23 10.63 -35.20
CA ALA A 7 22.84 11.69 -34.28
C ALA A 7 21.32 11.69 -34.10
N PHE A 8 20.86 11.87 -32.86
CA PHE A 8 19.48 12.23 -32.62
C PHE A 8 19.22 13.65 -33.14
N LEU A 9 18.07 13.82 -33.78
CA LEU A 9 17.65 15.06 -34.44
C LEU A 9 16.28 15.43 -33.89
N GLU A 10 16.05 16.71 -33.62
CA GLU A 10 14.79 17.23 -33.06
C GLU A 10 13.59 16.80 -33.91
N ASP A 11 13.63 17.01 -35.22
CA ASP A 11 12.49 16.73 -36.11
C ASP A 11 12.20 15.24 -36.33
N LEU A 12 13.25 14.42 -36.42
CA LEU A 12 13.11 13.00 -36.79
C LEU A 12 12.88 12.10 -35.59
N HIS A 13 13.50 12.44 -34.46
CA HIS A 13 13.50 11.61 -33.26
C HIS A 13 12.78 12.27 -32.10
N GLN A 14 12.15 13.44 -32.28
CA GLN A 14 11.57 14.24 -31.18
C GLN A 14 12.56 14.37 -30.02
N PHE A 15 13.83 14.64 -30.36
CA PHE A 15 14.90 14.66 -29.39
C PHE A 15 14.82 15.94 -28.55
N GLU A 16 14.67 15.79 -27.25
CA GLU A 16 14.66 16.89 -26.29
C GLU A 16 15.67 16.64 -25.17
N ASP A 17 16.55 17.62 -24.91
CA ASP A 17 17.53 17.57 -23.81
C ASP A 17 17.22 18.62 -22.72
N GLY A 18 16.52 18.20 -21.67
CA GLY A 18 16.27 19.01 -20.48
C GLY A 18 17.47 19.14 -19.53
N THR A 19 18.56 18.39 -19.74
CA THR A 19 19.78 18.45 -18.90
C THR A 19 20.72 19.59 -19.28
N LYS A 20 20.43 20.28 -20.40
CA LYS A 20 21.29 21.31 -21.00
C LYS A 20 22.74 20.83 -21.19
N ASN A 21 22.94 19.72 -21.89
CA ASN A 21 24.24 19.06 -22.09
C ASN A 21 24.88 18.54 -20.79
N LEU A 22 24.06 17.91 -19.93
CA LEU A 22 24.45 17.36 -18.63
C LEU A 22 24.98 18.41 -17.63
N LEU A 23 24.55 19.67 -17.76
CA LEU A 23 24.91 20.74 -16.82
C LEU A 23 24.00 20.81 -15.60
N ILE A 24 22.74 20.36 -15.75
CA ILE A 24 21.72 20.31 -14.70
C ILE A 24 20.96 18.98 -14.74
N ASP A 25 20.27 18.68 -13.65
CA ASP A 25 19.33 17.56 -13.60
C ASP A 25 18.19 17.81 -14.59
N GLY A 26 17.79 16.78 -15.33
CA GLY A 26 16.76 16.88 -16.36
C GLY A 26 16.49 15.55 -17.05
N LYS A 27 15.57 15.58 -18.02
CA LYS A 27 15.20 14.41 -18.83
C LYS A 27 15.79 14.55 -20.24
N VAL A 28 16.20 13.43 -20.82
CA VAL A 28 16.50 13.32 -22.25
C VAL A 28 15.43 12.44 -22.87
N ILE A 29 14.65 12.99 -23.80
CA ILE A 29 13.50 12.33 -24.43
C ILE A 29 13.81 12.14 -25.92
N PHE A 30 13.48 10.97 -26.46
CA PHE A 30 13.58 10.69 -27.89
C PHE A 30 12.71 9.50 -28.28
N LEU A 31 12.28 9.46 -29.53
CA LEU A 31 11.70 8.30 -30.18
C LEU A 31 12.78 7.28 -30.54
N LEU A 32 12.51 6.02 -30.24
CA LEU A 32 13.44 4.92 -30.54
C LEU A 32 13.64 4.79 -32.06
N PRO A 33 14.87 4.92 -32.59
CA PRO A 33 15.12 4.81 -34.02
C PRO A 33 14.86 3.37 -34.51
N GLN A 34 14.18 3.23 -35.64
CA GLN A 34 13.89 1.91 -36.24
C GLN A 34 15.15 1.20 -36.76
N ASP A 35 16.24 1.94 -36.98
CA ASP A 35 17.53 1.40 -37.43
C ASP A 35 18.51 1.13 -36.28
N LEU A 36 18.05 1.19 -35.01
CA LEU A 36 18.85 0.79 -33.87
C LEU A 36 19.13 -0.71 -33.95
N ASP A 37 20.41 -1.08 -33.92
CA ASP A 37 20.87 -2.44 -34.19
C ASP A 37 21.92 -2.86 -33.16
N LEU A 38 21.98 -4.17 -32.90
CA LEU A 38 22.90 -4.76 -31.94
C LEU A 38 24.34 -4.54 -32.46
N THR A 39 25.22 -4.00 -31.63
CA THR A 39 26.61 -3.76 -32.02
C THR A 39 27.56 -3.92 -30.84
N GLU A 40 28.80 -4.29 -31.14
CA GLU A 40 29.85 -4.36 -30.12
C GLU A 40 30.47 -2.99 -29.90
N VAL A 41 30.49 -2.52 -28.66
CA VAL A 41 31.24 -1.34 -28.23
C VAL A 41 32.06 -1.74 -27.01
N SER A 42 33.39 -1.58 -27.11
CA SER A 42 34.34 -1.91 -26.03
C SER A 42 34.24 -3.36 -25.50
N GLY A 43 34.00 -4.35 -26.37
CA GLY A 43 33.93 -5.76 -25.99
C GLY A 43 32.57 -6.22 -25.49
N GLN A 44 31.56 -5.34 -25.48
CA GLN A 44 30.21 -5.67 -25.04
C GLN A 44 29.22 -5.49 -26.19
N GLU A 45 28.47 -6.54 -26.48
CA GLU A 45 27.44 -6.55 -27.52
C GLU A 45 26.11 -6.07 -26.93
N SER A 46 25.58 -4.96 -27.43
CA SER A 46 24.33 -4.38 -26.93
C SER A 46 23.75 -3.34 -27.91
N TYR A 47 22.63 -2.74 -27.53
CA TYR A 47 22.10 -1.54 -28.18
C TYR A 47 22.66 -0.31 -27.49
N TRP A 48 23.42 0.49 -28.23
CA TRP A 48 24.20 1.57 -27.63
C TRP A 48 23.66 2.95 -27.98
N ILE A 49 23.52 3.77 -26.94
CA ILE A 49 23.32 5.21 -27.03
C ILE A 49 24.54 5.87 -26.40
N ARG A 50 25.04 6.94 -27.03
CA ARG A 50 26.17 7.71 -26.50
C ARG A 50 25.86 9.19 -26.46
N ALA A 51 26.39 9.85 -25.44
CA ALA A 51 26.60 11.30 -25.44
C ALA A 51 28.09 11.59 -25.67
N ARG A 52 28.39 12.57 -26.53
CA ARG A 52 29.77 13.00 -26.81
C ARG A 52 29.81 14.52 -26.90
N ILE A 53 30.81 15.12 -26.25
CA ILE A 53 31.13 16.53 -26.44
C ILE A 53 31.67 16.72 -27.86
N ILE A 54 30.95 17.50 -28.66
CA ILE A 54 31.33 17.84 -30.04
C ILE A 54 32.07 19.18 -30.15
N GLY A 55 31.97 20.03 -29.12
CA GLY A 55 32.67 21.32 -29.01
C GLY A 55 32.53 21.92 -27.61
N GLY A 56 33.51 22.73 -27.19
CA GLY A 56 33.60 23.29 -25.84
C GLY A 56 34.37 22.40 -24.84
N ASP A 57 34.46 22.86 -23.59
CA ASP A 57 35.02 22.12 -22.46
C ASP A 57 34.22 22.43 -21.17
N TYR A 58 34.34 21.58 -20.15
CA TYR A 58 33.71 21.79 -18.83
C TYR A 58 34.59 22.66 -17.90
N GLY A 59 35.43 23.53 -18.47
CA GLY A 59 36.33 24.46 -17.77
C GLY A 59 37.81 24.30 -18.14
N ARG A 60 38.59 25.39 -18.00
CA ARG A 60 40.06 25.42 -18.17
C ARG A 60 40.74 25.91 -16.90
N GLU A 61 41.90 25.31 -16.56
CA GLU A 61 42.72 25.82 -15.46
C GLU A 61 43.20 27.25 -15.74
N THR A 62 42.98 28.15 -14.78
CA THR A 62 43.50 29.51 -14.80
C THR A 62 44.52 29.70 -13.70
N TYR A 63 45.63 30.35 -14.05
CA TYR A 63 46.72 30.66 -13.12
C TYR A 63 46.72 32.15 -12.81
N VAL A 64 46.95 32.50 -11.55
CA VAL A 64 47.17 33.89 -11.14
C VAL A 64 48.65 34.05 -10.78
N LEU A 65 49.26 35.11 -11.30
CA LEU A 65 50.63 35.50 -10.99
C LEU A 65 50.62 36.33 -9.70
N GLU A 66 51.23 35.81 -8.63
CA GLU A 66 51.49 36.57 -7.42
C GLU A 66 52.95 37.04 -7.44
N GLU A 67 53.18 38.35 -7.54
CA GLU A 67 54.51 38.95 -7.42
C GLU A 67 54.76 39.35 -5.96
N ARG A 68 55.79 38.76 -5.34
CA ARG A 68 56.28 39.22 -4.03
C ARG A 68 57.62 39.91 -4.18
N VAL A 69 57.67 41.15 -3.69
CA VAL A 69 58.91 41.90 -3.54
C VAL A 69 59.41 41.68 -2.11
N LYS A 70 60.54 40.98 -1.95
CA LYS A 70 61.24 40.91 -0.66
C LYS A 70 62.27 42.03 -0.58
N GLY A 71 62.32 42.73 0.57
CA GLY A 71 63.34 43.74 0.86
C GLY A 71 62.89 45.20 0.73
N ALA A 72 61.71 45.57 1.24
CA ALA A 72 61.23 46.96 1.19
C ALA A 72 62.10 47.99 1.96
N ASN A 73 63.08 47.52 2.76
CA ASN A 73 63.95 48.37 3.60
C ASN A 73 65.47 48.13 3.37
N SER A 74 65.89 47.65 2.20
CA SER A 74 67.32 47.43 1.87
C SER A 74 67.75 48.18 0.61
N GLU A 75 69.06 48.44 0.44
CA GLU A 75 69.63 49.18 -0.70
C GLU A 75 69.20 48.62 -2.08
N PRO A 76 69.15 49.45 -3.15
CA PRO A 76 68.49 49.12 -4.42
C PRO A 76 69.00 47.87 -5.15
N GLN A 77 70.13 47.30 -4.75
CA GLN A 77 70.80 46.20 -5.43
C GLN A 77 70.34 44.79 -4.97
N ASP A 78 69.54 44.69 -3.90
CA ASP A 78 69.10 43.39 -3.32
C ASP A 78 67.60 43.07 -3.53
N ILE A 79 66.89 43.81 -4.39
CA ILE A 79 65.46 43.56 -4.65
C ILE A 79 65.31 42.38 -5.61
N ILE A 80 64.99 41.20 -5.06
CA ILE A 80 64.65 40.01 -5.84
C ILE A 80 63.11 39.96 -5.99
N LYS A 81 62.63 40.04 -7.23
CA LYS A 81 61.22 39.76 -7.56
C LYS A 81 61.02 38.25 -7.67
N GLU A 82 60.32 37.65 -6.71
CA GLU A 82 59.85 36.27 -6.82
C GLU A 82 58.47 36.25 -7.47
N THR A 83 58.39 35.68 -8.67
CA THR A 83 57.13 35.43 -9.38
C THR A 83 56.66 34.01 -9.10
N LYS A 84 55.55 33.85 -8.38
CA LYS A 84 54.98 32.53 -8.08
C LYS A 84 53.68 32.33 -8.85
N LEU A 85 53.65 31.34 -9.74
CA LEU A 85 52.42 30.87 -10.39
C LEU A 85 51.62 30.06 -9.37
N LEU A 86 50.46 30.57 -8.96
CA LEU A 86 49.55 29.86 -8.07
C LEU A 86 48.40 29.28 -8.90
N PRO A 87 48.19 27.94 -8.89
CA PRO A 87 46.98 27.36 -9.45
C PRO A 87 45.80 27.79 -8.58
N VAL A 88 44.83 28.50 -9.15
CA VAL A 88 43.54 28.71 -8.47
C VAL A 88 42.87 27.35 -8.44
N LYS A 89 42.60 26.80 -7.25
CA LYS A 89 41.96 25.47 -7.08
C LYS A 89 40.81 25.34 -8.07
N SER A 90 40.96 24.42 -9.02
CA SER A 90 40.05 24.21 -10.13
C SER A 90 38.63 23.95 -9.61
N THR A 91 37.67 24.80 -9.97
CA THR A 91 36.24 24.49 -9.92
C THR A 91 35.81 23.59 -11.09
N ILE A 92 36.74 22.80 -11.65
CA ILE A 92 36.46 21.84 -12.72
C ILE A 92 35.71 20.67 -12.09
N ARG A 93 34.41 20.57 -12.37
CA ARG A 93 33.57 19.43 -12.00
C ARG A 93 32.97 18.88 -13.29
N PRO A 94 33.58 17.86 -13.93
CA PRO A 94 32.89 17.16 -15.01
C PRO A 94 31.56 16.63 -14.49
N PRO A 95 30.54 16.50 -15.35
CA PRO A 95 29.23 16.03 -14.91
C PRO A 95 29.35 14.67 -14.24
N GLN A 96 28.75 14.56 -13.05
CA GLN A 96 28.67 13.31 -12.28
C GLN A 96 27.23 12.83 -12.31
N ILE A 97 27.01 11.61 -12.79
CA ILE A 97 25.69 10.99 -12.82
C ILE A 97 25.54 10.18 -11.53
N PHE A 98 24.70 10.67 -10.60
CA PHE A 98 24.41 9.97 -9.33
C PHE A 98 23.32 8.90 -9.49
N GLY A 99 22.44 9.05 -10.49
CA GLY A 99 21.38 8.11 -10.80
C GLY A 99 20.90 8.30 -12.23
N LEU A 100 20.56 7.20 -12.89
CA LEU A 100 20.00 7.17 -14.24
C LEU A 100 18.76 6.28 -14.19
N THR A 101 17.61 6.83 -14.55
CA THR A 101 16.35 6.07 -14.67
C THR A 101 15.92 6.08 -16.13
N ILE A 102 15.54 4.92 -16.65
CA ILE A 102 15.02 4.77 -18.01
C ILE A 102 13.54 4.41 -17.91
N SER A 103 12.70 5.18 -18.60
CA SER A 103 11.28 4.92 -18.77
C SER A 103 10.95 4.95 -20.26
N TYR A 104 10.02 4.12 -20.70
CA TYR A 104 9.54 4.10 -22.08
C TYR A 104 8.01 4.11 -22.10
N GLU A 105 7.45 4.71 -23.14
CA GLU A 105 6.01 4.74 -23.39
C GLU A 105 5.76 4.18 -24.79
N LEU A 106 4.80 3.26 -24.90
CA LEU A 106 4.37 2.73 -26.20
C LEU A 106 3.31 3.67 -26.78
N VAL A 107 3.64 4.37 -27.86
CA VAL A 107 2.74 5.32 -28.53
C VAL A 107 1.79 4.60 -29.52
N GLU A 108 2.14 3.40 -30.00
CA GLU A 108 1.24 2.58 -30.82
C GLU A 108 0.62 1.43 -30.01
N SER A 109 -0.67 1.54 -29.71
CA SER A 109 -1.49 0.38 -29.31
C SER A 109 -1.64 -0.56 -30.50
N ARG A 110 -0.85 -1.62 -30.53
CA ARG A 110 -1.04 -2.73 -31.48
C ARG A 110 -1.87 -3.81 -30.83
N PHE A 111 -2.85 -4.32 -31.57
CA PHE A 111 -3.54 -5.52 -31.15
C PHE A 111 -2.60 -6.74 -31.27
N PRO A 112 -2.69 -7.71 -30.35
CA PRO A 112 -1.89 -8.93 -30.43
C PRO A 112 -2.24 -9.73 -31.70
N ASP A 113 -1.22 -10.28 -32.38
CA ASP A 113 -1.40 -11.11 -33.60
C ASP A 113 -2.29 -12.34 -33.36
N ARG A 114 -2.29 -12.85 -32.13
CA ARG A 114 -3.20 -13.87 -31.62
C ARG A 114 -3.55 -13.58 -30.18
N CYS A 115 -4.84 -13.69 -29.85
CA CYS A 115 -5.31 -13.71 -28.47
C CYS A 115 -5.86 -15.10 -28.17
N LEU A 116 -5.20 -15.87 -27.31
CA LEU A 116 -5.67 -17.18 -26.87
C LEU A 116 -6.10 -17.11 -25.40
N THR A 117 -7.27 -17.65 -25.09
CA THR A 117 -7.72 -17.88 -23.70
C THR A 117 -7.57 -19.35 -23.37
N TYR A 118 -6.94 -19.68 -22.25
CA TYR A 118 -6.90 -21.05 -21.74
C TYR A 118 -7.98 -21.26 -20.68
N ASN A 119 -9.14 -21.76 -21.11
CA ASN A 119 -10.33 -21.92 -20.29
C ASN A 119 -10.82 -23.37 -20.34
N ASN A 120 -11.29 -23.90 -19.22
CA ASN A 120 -11.77 -25.29 -19.11
C ASN A 120 -10.76 -26.34 -19.65
N LEU A 121 -9.46 -26.07 -19.46
CA LEU A 121 -8.35 -26.92 -19.87
C LEU A 121 -8.15 -27.03 -21.39
N ASP A 122 -8.66 -26.07 -22.16
CA ASP A 122 -8.44 -25.97 -23.60
C ASP A 122 -8.09 -24.53 -24.01
N TYR A 123 -7.35 -24.38 -25.12
CA TYR A 123 -7.04 -23.08 -25.71
C TYR A 123 -8.13 -22.70 -26.71
N VAL A 124 -8.76 -21.55 -26.48
CA VAL A 124 -9.75 -20.95 -27.39
C VAL A 124 -9.18 -19.69 -27.99
N ASP A 125 -9.28 -19.53 -29.30
CA ASP A 125 -8.86 -18.33 -30.02
C ASP A 125 -9.90 -17.21 -29.91
N GLN A 126 -9.49 -16.07 -29.38
CA GLN A 126 -10.28 -14.85 -29.15
C GLN A 126 -9.74 -13.64 -29.93
N THR A 127 -8.88 -13.86 -30.95
CA THR A 127 -8.22 -12.79 -31.71
C THR A 127 -9.23 -11.78 -32.28
N ASP A 128 -10.31 -12.26 -32.91
CA ASP A 128 -11.34 -11.41 -33.51
C ASP A 128 -12.09 -10.53 -32.49
N ALA A 129 -12.28 -11.05 -31.27
CA ALA A 129 -12.91 -10.30 -30.19
C ALA A 129 -11.96 -9.23 -29.63
N CYS A 130 -10.65 -9.51 -29.60
CA CYS A 130 -9.63 -8.59 -29.10
C CYS A 130 -9.40 -7.37 -30.02
N ILE A 131 -9.57 -7.52 -31.34
CA ILE A 131 -9.34 -6.45 -32.32
C ILE A 131 -10.56 -5.55 -32.61
N THR A 132 -11.72 -5.84 -32.02
CA THR A 132 -12.97 -5.12 -32.29
C THR A 132 -13.41 -4.34 -31.05
N THR A 133 -13.52 -3.01 -31.15
CA THR A 133 -13.74 -2.06 -30.04
C THR A 133 -14.97 -2.36 -29.14
N ASP A 134 -15.94 -3.14 -29.64
CA ASP A 134 -17.20 -3.44 -28.94
C ASP A 134 -17.47 -4.94 -28.70
N LYS A 135 -16.51 -5.83 -28.99
CA LYS A 135 -16.65 -7.26 -28.67
C LYS A 135 -15.96 -7.57 -27.35
N ARG A 136 -16.68 -8.27 -26.48
CA ARG A 136 -16.15 -8.82 -25.21
C ARG A 136 -16.36 -10.32 -25.22
N PHE A 137 -15.38 -11.09 -24.74
CA PHE A 137 -15.55 -12.50 -24.44
C PHE A 137 -15.59 -12.70 -22.93
N PRO A 138 -16.45 -13.58 -22.40
CA PRO A 138 -16.45 -13.90 -20.97
C PRO A 138 -15.15 -14.64 -20.63
N PRO A 139 -14.42 -14.25 -19.57
CA PRO A 139 -13.18 -14.92 -19.19
C PRO A 139 -13.41 -16.35 -18.69
N PHE A 140 -14.64 -16.72 -18.32
CA PHE A 140 -15.00 -18.06 -17.86
C PHE A 140 -16.35 -18.46 -18.45
N VAL A 141 -16.42 -19.65 -19.07
CA VAL A 141 -17.66 -20.26 -19.54
C VAL A 141 -17.97 -21.47 -18.65
N PRO A 142 -19.20 -21.65 -18.15
CA PRO A 142 -19.58 -22.85 -17.41
C PRO A 142 -19.26 -24.12 -18.22
N LEU A 143 -18.76 -25.17 -17.57
CA LEU A 143 -18.65 -26.51 -18.15
C LEU A 143 -20.07 -27.08 -18.31
N GLU A 144 -20.75 -26.73 -19.40
CA GLU A 144 -22.02 -27.37 -19.76
C GLU A 144 -21.76 -28.80 -20.26
N GLY A 145 -22.50 -29.79 -19.71
CA GLY A 145 -22.60 -31.14 -20.27
C GLY A 145 -21.68 -32.24 -19.70
N GLN A 146 -20.69 -31.94 -18.84
CA GLN A 146 -19.86 -32.99 -18.20
C GLN A 146 -20.15 -33.25 -16.71
N ILE A 147 -21.04 -32.47 -16.08
CA ILE A 147 -21.37 -32.63 -14.65
C ILE A 147 -22.59 -33.55 -14.45
N ALA A 148 -23.44 -33.70 -15.48
CA ALA A 148 -24.76 -34.31 -15.33
C ALA A 148 -24.79 -35.85 -15.29
N GLU A 149 -23.74 -36.55 -15.74
CA GLU A 149 -23.80 -38.02 -15.87
C GLU A 149 -23.13 -38.80 -14.72
N GLU A 150 -22.34 -38.15 -13.85
CA GLU A 150 -21.64 -38.84 -12.73
C GLU A 150 -22.07 -38.39 -11.33
N GLU A 151 -22.95 -37.39 -11.18
CA GLU A 151 -23.45 -36.95 -9.86
C GLU A 151 -24.71 -37.72 -9.43
N ASP A 152 -24.64 -39.04 -9.37
CA ASP A 152 -25.55 -39.82 -8.53
C ASP A 152 -25.03 -39.77 -7.09
N CYS A 153 -25.19 -38.61 -6.42
CA CYS A 153 -24.92 -38.47 -5.00
C CYS A 153 -26.04 -39.13 -4.17
N GLY A 154 -26.14 -40.45 -4.27
CA GLY A 154 -26.92 -41.30 -3.38
C GLY A 154 -26.08 -41.79 -2.20
N GLU A 155 -26.25 -41.18 -1.03
CA GLU A 155 -26.62 -41.84 0.25
C GLU A 155 -26.10 -41.12 1.51
N VAL A 156 -27.09 -40.67 2.30
CA VAL A 156 -27.25 -40.79 3.76
C VAL A 156 -26.03 -40.49 4.66
N ILE A 157 -25.94 -39.24 5.13
CA ILE A 157 -25.25 -38.90 6.38
C ILE A 157 -26.12 -39.40 7.55
N LYS A 158 -25.71 -40.48 8.23
CA LYS A 158 -26.22 -40.80 9.57
C LYS A 158 -25.50 -39.94 10.60
N THR A 159 -26.20 -38.95 11.16
CA THR A 159 -25.71 -38.23 12.35
C THR A 159 -25.92 -39.08 13.61
N ALA A 160 -24.99 -38.98 14.57
CA ALA A 160 -25.04 -39.69 15.85
C ALA A 160 -26.11 -39.16 16.84
N ALA A 161 -27.13 -38.43 16.38
CA ALA A 161 -28.24 -37.99 17.21
C ALA A 161 -29.47 -37.80 16.32
N GLY A 162 -30.49 -38.65 16.50
CA GLY A 162 -31.68 -38.76 15.65
C GLY A 162 -32.62 -37.55 15.70
N VAL A 163 -32.22 -36.44 15.10
CA VAL A 163 -33.09 -35.30 14.79
C VAL A 163 -33.09 -35.11 13.27
N PRO A 164 -34.25 -35.14 12.57
CA PRO A 164 -34.29 -35.00 11.13
C PRO A 164 -34.06 -33.53 10.74
N ALA A 165 -32.83 -33.19 10.35
CA ALA A 165 -32.58 -32.00 9.56
C ALA A 165 -33.04 -32.28 8.12
N ARG A 166 -33.91 -31.41 7.59
CA ARG A 166 -34.41 -31.49 6.21
C ARG A 166 -33.22 -31.19 5.28
N VAL A 167 -32.58 -32.24 4.78
CA VAL A 167 -31.52 -32.15 3.77
C VAL A 167 -32.19 -31.75 2.44
N ILE A 168 -31.86 -30.55 1.96
CA ILE A 168 -32.24 -30.12 0.61
C ILE A 168 -31.32 -30.88 -0.37
N LEU A 169 -31.93 -31.53 -1.36
CA LEU A 169 -31.25 -32.34 -2.37
C LEU A 169 -30.31 -31.48 -3.26
N PRO A 170 -29.28 -32.08 -3.91
CA PRO A 170 -28.18 -31.37 -4.57
C PRO A 170 -28.56 -30.54 -5.80
N THR A 171 -29.81 -30.62 -6.26
CA THR A 171 -30.28 -29.96 -7.48
C THR A 171 -30.48 -28.45 -7.35
N GLN A 172 -30.25 -27.84 -6.17
CA GLN A 172 -30.47 -26.41 -5.95
C GLN A 172 -29.23 -25.50 -5.80
N LEU A 173 -27.98 -25.99 -5.81
CA LEU A 173 -26.79 -25.10 -5.84
C LEU A 173 -25.69 -25.62 -6.79
N GLY A 174 -25.78 -25.24 -8.07
CA GLY A 174 -24.86 -25.67 -9.14
C GLY A 174 -23.56 -24.86 -9.30
N LYS A 175 -23.11 -24.10 -8.29
CA LYS A 175 -21.89 -23.27 -8.40
C LYS A 175 -20.76 -23.86 -7.57
N ALA A 176 -19.73 -24.37 -8.23
CA ALA A 176 -18.53 -24.92 -7.59
C ALA A 176 -17.25 -24.45 -8.29
N ILE A 177 -16.19 -24.27 -7.50
CA ILE A 177 -14.81 -24.09 -7.97
C ILE A 177 -14.03 -25.38 -7.75
N TYR A 178 -13.23 -25.79 -8.75
CA TYR A 178 -12.36 -26.97 -8.66
C TYR A 178 -10.89 -26.52 -8.74
N LEU A 179 -10.07 -26.98 -7.79
CA LEU A 179 -8.62 -26.74 -7.75
C LEU A 179 -7.90 -28.07 -7.93
N GLY A 180 -7.06 -28.17 -8.97
CA GLY A 180 -6.28 -29.37 -9.27
C GLY A 180 -4.80 -29.14 -8.97
N PHE A 181 -4.23 -29.89 -8.03
CA PHE A 181 -2.82 -29.82 -7.66
C PHE A 181 -2.01 -30.91 -8.36
N MET A 182 -0.84 -30.56 -8.88
CA MET A 182 0.04 -31.53 -9.56
C MET A 182 0.73 -32.49 -8.60
N ASN A 183 1.07 -31.98 -7.41
CA ASN A 183 1.79 -32.72 -6.38
C ASN A 183 0.86 -33.03 -5.20
N PRO A 184 1.11 -34.14 -4.47
CA PRO A 184 0.37 -34.45 -3.26
C PRO A 184 0.53 -33.34 -2.24
N LEU A 185 -0.59 -32.84 -1.72
CA LEU A 185 -0.60 -31.94 -0.57
C LEU A 185 -0.33 -32.79 0.69
N ARG A 186 0.79 -32.57 1.36
CA ARG A 186 1.19 -33.35 2.55
C ARG A 186 1.40 -32.43 3.75
N SER A 187 0.87 -32.86 4.90
CA SER A 187 0.96 -32.12 6.18
C SER A 187 0.29 -30.74 6.11
N GLY A 188 0.13 -30.09 7.25
CA GLY A 188 -0.51 -28.79 7.34
C GLY A 188 0.06 -27.95 8.49
N PRO A 189 -0.33 -26.68 8.59
CA PRO A 189 -1.39 -26.04 7.81
C PRO A 189 -0.96 -25.55 6.42
N LEU A 190 -1.78 -25.85 5.40
CA LEU A 190 -1.67 -25.30 4.05
C LEU A 190 -2.52 -24.05 3.93
N LYS A 191 -2.04 -23.09 3.15
CA LYS A 191 -2.66 -21.78 2.98
C LYS A 191 -2.79 -21.45 1.50
N ILE A 192 -3.96 -20.98 1.08
CA ILE A 192 -4.22 -20.47 -0.25
C ILE A 192 -4.80 -19.07 -0.08
N PHE A 193 -4.10 -18.07 -0.61
CA PHE A 193 -4.60 -16.70 -0.65
C PHE A 193 -5.42 -16.51 -1.92
N PHE A 194 -6.67 -16.12 -1.75
CA PHE A 194 -7.54 -15.72 -2.85
C PHE A 194 -7.53 -14.20 -2.93
N ALA A 195 -7.06 -13.63 -4.03
CA ALA A 195 -7.12 -12.19 -4.27
C ALA A 195 -8.52 -11.80 -4.79
N ALA A 196 -9.56 -12.08 -4.02
CA ALA A 196 -10.93 -11.79 -4.41
C ALA A 196 -11.26 -10.30 -4.27
N ARG A 197 -11.87 -9.72 -5.31
CA ARG A 197 -12.48 -8.39 -5.24
C ARG A 197 -13.60 -8.42 -4.22
N GLU A 198 -13.60 -7.41 -3.36
CA GLU A 198 -14.58 -7.36 -2.29
C GLU A 198 -16.00 -7.18 -2.82
N LEU A 199 -16.93 -7.96 -2.27
CA LEU A 199 -18.35 -7.89 -2.58
C LEU A 199 -19.13 -7.54 -1.30
N PRO A 200 -20.12 -6.64 -1.39
CA PRO A 200 -20.99 -6.35 -0.27
C PRO A 200 -21.85 -7.59 0.04
N TYR A 201 -22.12 -7.85 1.32
CA TYR A 201 -22.98 -8.96 1.73
C TYR A 201 -23.87 -8.57 2.91
N SER A 202 -24.98 -9.29 3.09
CA SER A 202 -25.78 -9.29 4.31
C SER A 202 -25.66 -10.64 5.00
N ASP A 203 -25.87 -10.75 6.30
CA ASP A 203 -25.73 -12.04 6.99
C ASP A 203 -26.73 -13.10 6.52
N ALA A 204 -27.91 -12.66 6.08
CA ALA A 204 -28.91 -13.53 5.50
C ALA A 204 -28.49 -14.08 4.13
N SER A 205 -27.76 -13.29 3.33
CA SER A 205 -27.34 -13.65 1.97
C SER A 205 -25.89 -14.09 1.84
N LYS A 206 -25.12 -14.05 2.94
CA LYS A 206 -23.68 -14.33 2.93
C LYS A 206 -23.40 -15.71 2.32
N PRO A 207 -22.57 -15.79 1.26
CA PRO A 207 -22.24 -17.06 0.64
C PRO A 207 -21.49 -17.95 1.63
N LYS A 208 -21.91 -19.21 1.71
CA LYS A 208 -21.25 -20.23 2.52
C LYS A 208 -20.75 -21.31 1.60
N MET A 209 -19.43 -21.48 1.56
CA MET A 209 -18.79 -22.52 0.77
C MET A 209 -18.45 -23.73 1.65
N GLU A 210 -18.59 -24.92 1.10
CA GLU A 210 -18.05 -26.14 1.66
C GLU A 210 -16.92 -26.67 0.77
N TRP A 211 -15.79 -26.96 1.41
CA TRP A 211 -14.63 -27.52 0.74
C TRP A 211 -14.58 -29.03 0.92
N SER A 212 -14.36 -29.74 -0.19
CA SER A 212 -14.20 -31.18 -0.27
C SER A 212 -12.96 -31.54 -1.07
N TYR A 213 -12.35 -32.68 -0.78
CA TYR A 213 -11.20 -33.23 -1.52
C TYR A 213 -11.54 -34.61 -2.05
N ARG A 214 -10.76 -35.10 -3.01
CA ARG A 214 -10.96 -36.42 -3.58
C ARG A 214 -10.08 -37.48 -2.88
N ALA A 215 -10.71 -38.55 -2.41
CA ALA A 215 -10.05 -39.71 -1.84
C ALA A 215 -10.71 -40.97 -2.40
N GLU A 216 -9.94 -41.89 -2.97
CA GLU A 216 -10.43 -43.17 -3.53
C GLU A 216 -11.58 -43.01 -4.54
N ASN A 217 -11.56 -41.95 -5.36
CA ASN A 217 -12.66 -41.58 -6.26
C ASN A 217 -13.98 -41.26 -5.54
N GLU A 218 -13.93 -40.75 -4.31
CA GLU A 218 -15.05 -40.18 -3.58
C GLU A 218 -14.75 -38.77 -3.08
N TRP A 219 -15.78 -37.93 -2.95
CA TRP A 219 -15.64 -36.56 -2.43
C TRP A 219 -15.81 -36.63 -0.92
N GLN A 220 -14.75 -36.31 -0.19
CA GLN A 220 -14.77 -36.25 1.27
C GLN A 220 -14.70 -34.80 1.74
N ARG A 221 -15.35 -34.52 2.87
CA ARG A 221 -15.38 -33.18 3.46
C ARG A 221 -13.99 -32.81 4.01
N LEU A 222 -13.52 -31.61 3.68
CA LEU A 222 -12.27 -31.06 4.18
C LEU A 222 -12.52 -30.20 5.43
N GLY A 223 -11.65 -30.31 6.44
CA GLY A 223 -11.61 -29.35 7.54
C GLY A 223 -10.88 -28.08 7.12
N PHE A 224 -11.54 -26.92 7.17
CA PHE A 224 -10.98 -25.65 6.71
C PHE A 224 -11.34 -24.49 7.65
N GLY A 225 -10.50 -23.45 7.62
CA GLY A 225 -10.79 -22.10 8.08
C GLY A 225 -10.77 -21.17 6.88
N ASP A 226 -11.91 -20.58 6.54
CA ASP A 226 -12.05 -19.69 5.37
C ASP A 226 -12.27 -18.24 5.81
N ALA A 227 -11.18 -17.46 5.82
CA ALA A 227 -11.26 -16.04 6.11
C ALA A 227 -11.82 -15.23 4.93
N SER A 228 -11.83 -15.80 3.70
CA SER A 228 -12.40 -15.14 2.51
C SER A 228 -13.93 -15.09 2.52
N GLU A 229 -14.54 -15.79 3.48
CA GLU A 229 -15.98 -15.82 3.70
C GLU A 229 -16.76 -16.24 2.45
N GLY A 230 -16.28 -17.32 1.81
CA GLY A 230 -16.82 -17.77 0.54
C GLY A 230 -16.39 -16.89 -0.62
N LEU A 231 -15.13 -16.48 -0.70
CA LEU A 231 -14.55 -15.73 -1.84
C LEU A 231 -15.17 -14.34 -2.09
N ILE A 232 -15.68 -13.69 -1.04
CA ILE A 232 -16.23 -12.33 -1.14
C ILE A 232 -15.22 -11.24 -0.77
N LYS A 233 -14.03 -11.62 -0.29
CA LYS A 233 -12.94 -10.69 0.03
C LYS A 233 -11.60 -11.39 -0.09
N GLN A 234 -10.54 -10.62 -0.34
CA GLN A 234 -9.20 -11.17 -0.44
C GLN A 234 -8.70 -11.67 0.93
N GLU A 235 -8.43 -12.97 1.03
CA GLU A 235 -8.06 -13.61 2.28
C GLU A 235 -7.51 -15.02 2.08
N ILE A 236 -6.99 -15.58 3.17
CA ILE A 236 -6.42 -16.91 3.21
C ILE A 236 -7.50 -17.95 3.56
N LEU A 237 -7.63 -18.96 2.70
CA LEU A 237 -8.19 -20.25 3.03
C LEU A 237 -7.08 -21.12 3.64
N GLN A 238 -7.32 -21.65 4.84
CA GLN A 238 -6.39 -22.52 5.53
C GLN A 238 -7.01 -23.90 5.77
N PHE A 239 -6.25 -24.96 5.53
CA PHE A 239 -6.69 -26.34 5.78
C PHE A 239 -5.50 -27.25 6.07
N ILE A 240 -5.78 -28.46 6.55
CA ILE A 240 -4.79 -29.53 6.69
C ILE A 240 -5.12 -30.59 5.66
N ALA A 241 -4.17 -30.91 4.78
CA ALA A 241 -4.38 -31.97 3.79
C ALA A 241 -4.50 -33.34 4.48
N PRO A 242 -5.60 -34.08 4.25
CA PRO A 242 -5.78 -35.42 4.78
C PRO A 242 -4.79 -36.42 4.18
N ARG A 243 -4.48 -37.49 4.91
CA ARG A 243 -3.48 -38.49 4.48
C ARG A 243 -3.94 -39.36 3.31
N ASP A 244 -5.25 -39.48 3.13
CA ASP A 244 -5.95 -40.25 2.10
C ASP A 244 -6.24 -39.41 0.84
N PHE A 245 -5.70 -38.19 0.73
CA PHE A 245 -5.87 -37.39 -0.48
C PHE A 245 -5.15 -38.04 -1.67
N THR A 246 -5.93 -38.58 -2.61
CA THR A 246 -5.43 -39.29 -3.80
C THR A 246 -5.61 -38.48 -5.08
N ALA A 247 -4.69 -38.64 -6.03
CA ALA A 247 -4.85 -38.08 -7.37
C ALA A 247 -5.88 -38.89 -8.18
N THR A 248 -6.68 -38.20 -8.98
CA THR A 248 -7.62 -38.83 -9.91
C THR A 248 -7.69 -38.04 -11.23
N THR A 249 -8.17 -38.69 -12.29
CA THR A 249 -8.43 -38.03 -13.56
C THR A 249 -9.78 -37.33 -13.48
N ARG A 250 -9.79 -36.01 -13.66
CA ARG A 250 -11.02 -35.24 -13.83
C ARG A 250 -10.76 -34.11 -14.82
N PHE A 251 -11.77 -33.80 -15.63
CA PHE A 251 -11.65 -32.77 -16.68
C PHE A 251 -10.46 -33.04 -17.62
N GLY A 252 -10.16 -34.31 -17.91
CA GLY A 252 -9.01 -34.69 -18.73
C GLY A 252 -7.63 -34.55 -18.07
N ALA A 253 -7.53 -34.19 -16.79
CA ALA A 253 -6.27 -34.03 -16.08
C ALA A 253 -6.17 -34.92 -14.83
N PHE A 254 -5.05 -35.66 -14.72
CA PHE A 254 -4.72 -36.45 -13.53
C PHE A 254 -4.04 -35.57 -12.48
N ARG A 255 -4.79 -35.20 -11.42
CA ARG A 255 -4.39 -34.24 -10.38
C ARG A 255 -4.99 -34.61 -9.03
N TYR A 256 -4.49 -34.00 -7.96
CA TYR A 256 -5.14 -34.00 -6.65
C TYR A 256 -6.22 -32.93 -6.65
N TRP A 257 -7.49 -33.35 -6.67
CA TRP A 257 -8.62 -32.44 -6.83
C TRP A 257 -9.24 -32.04 -5.50
N MET A 258 -9.40 -30.73 -5.33
CA MET A 258 -10.20 -30.09 -4.30
C MET A 258 -11.36 -29.34 -4.96
N ARG A 259 -12.50 -29.26 -4.28
CA ARG A 259 -13.70 -28.57 -4.74
C ARG A 259 -14.25 -27.69 -3.63
N GLY A 260 -14.60 -26.45 -3.95
CA GLY A 260 -15.39 -25.57 -3.10
C GLY A 260 -16.78 -25.40 -3.69
N MET A 261 -17.82 -25.81 -2.97
CA MET A 261 -19.22 -25.74 -3.43
C MET A 261 -19.96 -24.67 -2.65
N LEU A 262 -20.73 -23.81 -3.34
CA LEU A 262 -21.65 -22.90 -2.67
C LEU A 262 -22.81 -23.73 -2.09
N LEU A 263 -22.99 -23.70 -0.76
CA LEU A 263 -24.07 -24.42 -0.08
C LEU A 263 -25.27 -23.52 0.23
N GLN A 264 -25.02 -22.25 0.55
CA GLN A 264 -26.04 -21.28 0.95
C GLN A 264 -25.60 -19.88 0.57
N GLY A 265 -26.56 -18.97 0.52
CA GLY A 265 -26.33 -17.57 0.22
C GLY A 265 -26.17 -17.30 -1.26
N GLU A 266 -26.11 -16.01 -1.57
CA GLU A 266 -26.00 -15.51 -2.93
C GLU A 266 -24.94 -14.40 -2.94
N TYR A 267 -24.13 -14.40 -3.98
CA TYR A 267 -23.21 -13.31 -4.19
C TYR A 267 -23.98 -12.08 -4.69
N ALA A 268 -23.72 -10.91 -4.10
CA ALA A 268 -24.29 -9.64 -4.59
C ALA A 268 -23.87 -9.32 -6.04
N GLY A 269 -22.74 -9.88 -6.48
CA GLY A 269 -22.27 -9.88 -7.87
C GLY A 269 -21.35 -11.07 -8.12
N THR A 270 -20.98 -11.35 -9.37
CA THR A 270 -20.06 -12.46 -9.66
C THR A 270 -18.70 -12.24 -8.96
N PRO A 271 -18.19 -13.21 -8.17
CA PRO A 271 -16.85 -13.12 -7.59
C PRO A 271 -15.80 -12.94 -8.67
N VAL A 272 -14.93 -11.95 -8.48
CA VAL A 272 -13.80 -11.68 -9.37
C VAL A 272 -12.53 -11.98 -8.59
N LEU A 273 -11.71 -12.90 -9.09
CA LEU A 273 -10.43 -13.24 -8.47
C LEU A 273 -9.31 -12.61 -9.30
N GLY A 274 -8.52 -11.74 -8.68
CA GLY A 274 -7.26 -11.24 -9.26
C GLY A 274 -6.15 -12.30 -9.27
N GLY A 275 -6.34 -13.42 -8.56
CA GLY A 275 -5.44 -14.56 -8.56
C GLY A 275 -5.68 -15.52 -7.38
N ILE A 276 -5.06 -16.70 -7.45
CA ILE A 276 -5.11 -17.75 -6.43
C ILE A 276 -3.67 -18.18 -6.14
N TYR A 277 -3.21 -17.95 -4.91
CA TYR A 277 -1.81 -18.06 -4.55
C TYR A 277 -1.61 -19.06 -3.40
N PRO A 278 -1.22 -20.31 -3.68
CA PRO A 278 -0.89 -21.28 -2.63
C PRO A 278 0.40 -20.88 -1.89
N ASN A 279 0.60 -21.43 -0.70
CA ASN A 279 1.77 -21.18 0.17
C ASN A 279 1.95 -19.70 0.56
N THR A 280 0.85 -18.96 0.67
CA THR A 280 0.86 -17.53 0.99
C THR A 280 0.65 -17.29 2.49
N THR A 281 1.32 -16.28 3.03
CA THR A 281 1.12 -15.81 4.41
C THR A 281 1.25 -14.28 4.47
N TRP A 282 0.67 -13.67 5.49
CA TRP A 282 0.85 -12.25 5.76
C TRP A 282 2.30 -11.93 6.12
N ALA A 283 2.80 -10.83 5.57
CA ALA A 283 4.08 -10.23 5.91
C ALA A 283 3.85 -8.74 6.23
N PHE A 284 4.68 -8.18 7.10
CA PHE A 284 4.64 -6.78 7.46
C PHE A 284 6.00 -6.15 7.17
N GLN A 285 6.01 -4.86 6.81
CA GLN A 285 7.26 -4.10 6.77
C GLN A 285 7.74 -3.92 8.22
N ALA A 286 8.72 -4.73 8.62
CA ALA A 286 9.40 -4.64 9.90
C ALA A 286 10.70 -5.45 9.90
N GLU A 287 11.71 -4.93 10.60
CA GLU A 287 12.89 -5.67 11.02
C GLU A 287 12.64 -6.24 12.42
N THR A 288 12.83 -7.55 12.61
CA THR A 288 12.78 -8.17 13.94
C THR A 288 14.18 -8.20 14.54
N ARG A 289 14.34 -7.64 15.74
CA ARG A 289 15.59 -7.66 16.51
C ARG A 289 15.42 -8.42 17.80
N ARG A 290 16.46 -9.12 18.20
CA ARG A 290 16.50 -9.96 19.41
C ARG A 290 17.72 -9.64 20.25
N ASP A 291 17.57 -9.83 21.56
CA ASP A 291 18.63 -9.68 22.56
C ASP A 291 19.39 -8.34 22.52
N GLU A 292 18.69 -7.26 22.18
CA GLU A 292 19.27 -5.92 22.16
C GLU A 292 19.45 -5.37 23.56
N ILE A 293 20.68 -4.99 23.90
CA ILE A 293 20.98 -4.31 25.17
C ILE A 293 20.52 -2.84 25.05
N LEU A 294 19.52 -2.48 25.85
CA LEU A 294 18.99 -1.11 25.91
C LEU A 294 19.86 -0.19 26.78
N GLY A 295 20.50 -0.76 27.81
CA GLY A 295 21.39 -0.01 28.69
C GLY A 295 21.67 -0.66 30.05
N SER A 296 22.25 0.15 30.92
CA SER A 296 22.59 -0.18 32.31
C SER A 296 21.83 0.77 33.22
N SER A 297 21.01 0.24 34.13
CA SER A 297 20.36 1.07 35.14
C SER A 297 21.35 1.47 36.23
N ASN A 298 21.26 2.71 36.70
CA ASN A 298 21.98 3.20 37.87
C ASN A 298 21.18 3.08 39.19
N GLY A 299 19.93 2.58 39.13
CA GLY A 299 19.06 2.44 40.30
C GLY A 299 18.37 3.73 40.76
N GLU A 300 18.45 4.83 40.00
CA GLU A 300 17.82 6.11 40.30
C GLU A 300 16.50 6.31 39.54
N ALA A 301 15.66 7.22 40.03
CA ALA A 301 14.36 7.52 39.44
C ALA A 301 14.46 8.22 38.06
N GLY A 302 13.45 7.99 37.21
CA GLY A 302 13.25 8.77 35.98
C GLY A 302 14.25 8.50 34.85
N GLN A 303 14.98 7.38 34.92
CA GLN A 303 15.92 6.97 33.88
C GLN A 303 15.23 6.72 32.53
N THR A 304 15.92 7.08 31.45
CA THR A 304 15.46 6.88 30.08
C THR A 304 16.48 6.10 29.27
N PHE A 305 16.00 5.26 28.37
CA PHE A 305 16.79 4.43 27.48
C PHE A 305 16.20 4.49 26.07
N ARG A 306 16.91 4.00 25.05
CA ARG A 306 16.42 4.07 23.67
C ARG A 306 16.69 2.79 22.90
N PHE A 307 15.70 2.35 22.14
CA PHE A 307 15.87 1.29 21.14
C PHE A 307 16.75 1.77 19.98
N PHE A 308 17.61 0.91 19.47
CA PHE A 308 18.51 1.24 18.37
C PHE A 308 17.76 1.47 17.05
N ARG A 309 16.72 0.66 16.77
CA ARG A 309 15.82 0.85 15.63
C ARG A 309 14.45 1.31 16.11
N PHE A 310 13.91 2.30 15.42
CA PHE A 310 12.57 2.84 15.63
C PHE A 310 12.05 3.38 14.27
N PRO A 311 10.73 3.52 14.05
CA PRO A 311 9.65 3.36 15.02
C PRO A 311 9.46 1.92 15.53
N VAL A 312 9.18 1.75 16.83
CA VAL A 312 8.96 0.43 17.46
C VAL A 312 7.50 0.02 17.32
N ARG A 313 7.24 -1.20 16.82
CA ARG A 313 5.88 -1.76 16.73
C ARG A 313 5.44 -2.36 18.06
N VAL A 314 4.12 -2.42 18.26
CA VAL A 314 3.50 -3.06 19.44
C VAL A 314 3.92 -4.52 19.52
N GLY A 315 4.19 -5.00 20.74
CA GLY A 315 4.57 -6.39 21.02
C GLY A 315 6.04 -6.59 21.35
N GLN A 316 6.76 -5.51 21.66
CA GLN A 316 8.12 -5.56 22.18
C GLN A 316 8.18 -6.24 23.55
N ILE A 317 9.22 -7.03 23.78
CA ILE A 317 9.46 -7.76 25.02
C ILE A 317 10.68 -7.16 25.69
N VAL A 318 10.44 -6.35 26.72
CA VAL A 318 11.49 -5.73 27.53
C VAL A 318 11.64 -6.52 28.82
N ARG A 319 12.86 -6.97 29.11
CA ARG A 319 13.20 -7.61 30.36
C ARG A 319 14.33 -6.89 31.08
N VAL A 320 14.27 -6.93 32.40
CA VAL A 320 15.30 -6.40 33.27
C VAL A 320 15.92 -7.53 34.07
N ARG A 321 17.25 -7.57 34.16
CA ARG A 321 17.94 -8.55 35.00
C ARG A 321 17.84 -8.11 36.46
N GLU A 322 17.22 -8.96 37.28
CA GLU A 322 16.96 -8.71 38.70
C GLU A 322 17.50 -9.87 39.55
N VAL A 323 17.78 -9.59 40.81
CA VAL A 323 18.10 -10.62 41.81
C VAL A 323 16.85 -10.80 42.66
N LEU A 324 16.23 -11.98 42.55
CA LEU A 324 14.97 -12.31 43.23
C LEU A 324 15.16 -13.52 44.14
N THR A 325 14.44 -13.52 45.25
CA THR A 325 14.23 -14.69 46.10
C THR A 325 13.27 -15.69 45.44
N GLU A 326 13.29 -16.95 45.87
CA GLU A 326 12.38 -17.96 45.32
C GLU A 326 10.90 -17.63 45.58
N GLU A 327 10.59 -17.00 46.71
CA GLU A 327 9.23 -16.54 47.04
C GLU A 327 8.75 -15.47 46.05
N GLU A 328 9.59 -14.48 45.71
CA GLU A 328 9.27 -13.44 44.72
C GLU A 328 9.10 -14.02 43.32
N LYS A 329 9.88 -15.05 42.96
CA LYS A 329 9.74 -15.74 41.68
C LYS A 329 8.40 -16.47 41.58
N GLU A 330 8.03 -17.21 42.62
CA GLU A 330 6.75 -17.92 42.69
C GLU A 330 5.57 -16.95 42.60
N GLU A 331 5.65 -15.81 43.27
CA GLU A 331 4.61 -14.77 43.22
C GLU A 331 4.45 -14.18 41.81
N LEU A 332 5.56 -13.88 41.13
CA LEU A 332 5.54 -13.37 39.76
C LEU A 332 4.95 -14.37 38.76
N ILE A 333 5.33 -15.65 38.88
CA ILE A 333 4.78 -16.72 38.03
C ILE A 333 3.28 -16.88 38.29
N LYS A 334 2.86 -16.81 39.56
CA LYS A 334 1.44 -16.91 39.92
C LYS A 334 0.62 -15.75 39.36
N GLN A 335 1.19 -14.54 39.30
CA GLN A 335 0.48 -13.34 38.84
C GLN A 335 0.47 -13.19 37.31
N PHE A 336 1.58 -13.47 36.64
CA PHE A 336 1.79 -13.15 35.22
C PHE A 336 2.08 -14.37 34.32
N GLY A 337 2.15 -15.57 34.91
CA GLY A 337 2.48 -16.83 34.25
C GLY A 337 3.99 -17.07 34.11
N GLU A 338 4.36 -18.23 33.58
CA GLU A 338 5.77 -18.65 33.44
C GLU A 338 6.60 -17.69 32.58
N GLN A 339 5.99 -16.99 31.62
CA GLN A 339 6.64 -16.02 30.74
C GLN A 339 7.19 -14.78 31.44
N ALA A 340 6.78 -14.54 32.69
CA ALA A 340 7.22 -13.43 33.52
C ALA A 340 8.72 -13.50 33.84
N LEU A 341 9.28 -14.71 33.87
CA LEU A 341 10.69 -14.95 34.17
C LEU A 341 11.36 -15.68 33.01
N HIS A 342 12.62 -15.32 32.78
CA HIS A 342 13.50 -16.05 31.89
C HIS A 342 14.83 -16.27 32.61
N GLU A 343 15.11 -17.52 32.97
CA GLU A 343 16.32 -17.91 33.69
C GLU A 343 17.38 -18.44 32.73
N VAL A 344 18.58 -17.87 32.79
CA VAL A 344 19.77 -18.43 32.13
C VAL A 344 20.47 -19.33 33.13
N LYS A 345 20.66 -20.60 32.79
CA LYS A 345 21.25 -21.63 33.67
C LYS A 345 22.58 -22.12 33.11
N ASP A 346 23.49 -22.51 33.99
CA ASP A 346 24.72 -23.21 33.60
C ASP A 346 24.47 -24.69 33.26
N GLU A 347 25.52 -25.41 32.86
CA GLU A 347 25.47 -26.85 32.53
C GLU A 347 25.04 -27.73 33.72
N LEU A 348 25.16 -27.23 34.95
CA LEU A 348 24.77 -27.91 36.18
C LEU A 348 23.34 -27.53 36.61
N GLY A 349 22.63 -26.72 35.82
CA GLY A 349 21.28 -26.25 36.09
C GLY A 349 21.18 -25.12 37.13
N LYS A 350 22.30 -24.53 37.55
CA LYS A 350 22.31 -23.39 38.46
C LYS A 350 21.96 -22.11 37.69
N VAL A 351 21.03 -21.32 38.23
CA VAL A 351 20.61 -20.03 37.67
C VAL A 351 21.76 -19.03 37.76
N LEU A 352 22.20 -18.53 36.61
CA LEU A 352 23.21 -17.47 36.48
C LEU A 352 22.55 -16.09 36.40
N GLU A 353 21.46 -15.97 35.66
CA GLU A 353 20.73 -14.72 35.46
C GLU A 353 19.23 -14.95 35.51
N THR A 354 18.51 -14.02 36.14
CA THR A 354 17.05 -13.99 36.16
C THR A 354 16.58 -12.72 35.45
N TRP A 355 15.91 -12.88 34.32
CA TRP A 355 15.36 -11.80 33.52
C TRP A 355 13.86 -11.70 33.75
N VAL A 356 13.40 -10.56 34.26
CA VAL A 356 12.00 -10.31 34.61
C VAL A 356 11.32 -9.50 33.52
N LEU A 357 10.13 -9.91 33.11
CA LEU A 357 9.31 -9.18 32.14
C LEU A 357 8.77 -7.89 32.76
N TRP A 358 8.97 -6.78 32.05
CA TRP A 358 8.34 -5.50 32.37
C TRP A 358 7.19 -5.24 31.39
N THR A 359 6.15 -4.59 31.88
CA THR A 359 4.91 -4.32 31.13
C THR A 359 4.89 -2.88 30.66
N GLU A 360 4.54 -2.69 29.40
CA GLU A 360 4.33 -1.35 28.87
C GLU A 360 3.00 -0.78 29.38
N VAL A 361 3.03 0.45 29.85
CA VAL A 361 1.84 1.26 30.15
C VAL A 361 1.89 2.56 29.36
N GLU A 362 0.74 3.15 29.11
CA GLU A 362 0.66 4.45 28.44
C GLU A 362 1.24 5.57 29.30
N ASN A 363 0.94 5.53 30.59
CA ASN A 363 1.41 6.47 31.59
C ASN A 363 1.45 5.77 32.96
N PHE A 364 2.11 6.40 33.93
CA PHE A 364 2.29 5.81 35.26
C PHE A 364 1.16 6.14 36.25
N PHE A 365 0.08 6.83 35.86
CA PHE A 365 -0.93 7.33 36.83
C PHE A 365 -1.60 6.22 37.65
N ASP A 366 -1.80 5.05 37.05
CA ASP A 366 -2.39 3.87 37.71
C ASP A 366 -1.33 2.87 38.23
N SER A 367 -0.05 3.21 38.10
CA SER A 367 1.06 2.32 38.49
C SER A 367 1.43 2.52 39.95
N LYS A 368 1.63 1.43 40.69
CA LYS A 368 2.18 1.43 42.05
C LYS A 368 3.71 1.40 42.01
N GLY A 369 4.36 1.79 43.10
CA GLY A 369 5.82 1.81 43.20
C GLY A 369 6.52 0.45 43.04
N THR A 370 5.76 -0.64 43.17
CA THR A 370 6.23 -2.02 42.97
C THR A 370 5.93 -2.56 41.57
N ASP A 371 5.17 -1.82 40.75
CA ASP A 371 4.74 -2.32 39.44
C ASP A 371 5.87 -2.16 38.42
N ARG A 372 6.25 -3.27 37.76
CA ARG A 372 7.30 -3.33 36.73
C ARG A 372 6.83 -2.73 35.42
N HIS A 373 6.59 -1.44 35.43
CA HIS A 373 6.02 -0.70 34.33
C HIS A 373 7.06 0.19 33.65
N TYR A 374 6.94 0.32 32.33
CA TYR A 374 7.66 1.33 31.55
C TYR A 374 6.71 2.00 30.56
N THR A 375 7.04 3.21 30.13
CA THR A 375 6.39 3.85 28.99
C THR A 375 7.33 3.82 27.79
N LEU A 376 6.77 3.77 26.58
CA LEU A 376 7.52 3.74 25.34
C LEU A 376 6.96 4.74 24.35
N ASP A 377 7.75 5.75 24.01
CA ASP A 377 7.53 6.51 22.79
C ASP A 377 8.01 5.69 21.59
N ARG A 378 7.06 5.14 20.86
CA ARG A 378 7.32 4.28 19.70
C ARG A 378 7.97 5.03 18.55
N ALA A 379 7.67 6.32 18.38
CA ALA A 379 8.19 7.09 17.26
C ALA A 379 9.70 7.35 17.42
N THR A 380 10.13 7.61 18.65
CA THR A 380 11.54 7.91 18.98
C THR A 380 12.31 6.71 19.53
N GLY A 381 11.60 5.64 19.88
CA GLY A 381 12.14 4.49 20.59
C GLY A 381 12.54 4.80 22.03
N GLU A 382 12.09 5.91 22.61
CA GLU A 382 12.46 6.30 23.98
C GLU A 382 11.62 5.52 25.00
N LEU A 383 12.32 4.77 25.84
CA LEU A 383 11.78 4.00 26.94
C LEU A 383 12.03 4.73 28.26
N ARG A 384 11.01 4.86 29.11
CA ARG A 384 11.11 5.51 30.41
C ARG A 384 10.60 4.61 31.52
N PHE A 385 11.25 4.65 32.68
CA PHE A 385 10.85 3.91 33.87
C PHE A 385 10.17 4.81 34.91
N GLY A 386 9.54 4.18 35.89
CA GLY A 386 8.88 4.86 37.00
C GLY A 386 9.86 5.57 37.95
N ASP A 387 9.29 6.24 38.94
CA ASP A 387 10.02 7.01 39.95
C ASP A 387 10.05 6.34 41.33
N GLY A 388 9.58 5.08 41.43
CA GLY A 388 9.47 4.33 42.67
C GLY A 388 8.20 4.61 43.47
N ARG A 389 7.41 5.63 43.08
CA ARG A 389 6.05 5.86 43.58
C ARG A 389 5.01 5.45 42.56
N ASN A 390 5.22 5.86 41.31
CA ASN A 390 4.40 5.57 40.14
C ASN A 390 5.22 4.69 39.17
N GLY A 391 5.19 3.38 39.39
CA GLY A 391 6.05 2.42 38.70
C GLY A 391 7.40 2.22 39.39
N GLN A 392 7.93 1.01 39.29
CA GLN A 392 9.19 0.60 39.90
C GLN A 392 10.40 1.19 39.18
N ILE A 393 11.47 1.48 39.94
CA ILE A 393 12.77 1.85 39.42
C ILE A 393 13.54 0.56 39.07
N PRO A 394 14.11 0.41 37.86
CA PRO A 394 14.89 -0.77 37.52
C PRO A 394 16.12 -0.85 38.43
N PRO A 395 16.47 -2.03 38.99
CA PRO A 395 17.62 -2.15 39.89
C PRO A 395 18.92 -1.77 39.19
N ALA A 396 19.91 -1.33 39.95
CA ALA A 396 21.22 -1.00 39.40
C ALA A 396 21.91 -2.25 38.82
N GLY A 397 22.50 -2.14 37.64
CA GLY A 397 23.21 -3.27 37.02
C GLY A 397 23.83 -2.93 35.68
N LEU A 398 24.89 -3.68 35.31
CA LEU A 398 25.54 -3.56 34.01
C LEU A 398 24.77 -4.35 32.95
N ASN A 399 24.42 -3.70 31.84
CA ASN A 399 23.68 -4.24 30.70
C ASN A 399 22.42 -5.01 31.11
N ASN A 400 21.77 -4.55 32.19
CA ASN A 400 20.67 -5.26 32.82
C ASN A 400 19.31 -4.92 32.20
N LEU A 401 19.26 -4.07 31.17
CA LEU A 401 18.05 -3.72 30.45
C LEU A 401 18.15 -4.26 29.03
N ARG A 402 17.23 -5.16 28.63
CA ARG A 402 17.30 -5.83 27.33
C ARG A 402 15.93 -5.93 26.66
N ALA A 403 15.89 -5.61 25.37
CA ALA A 403 14.78 -5.98 24.50
C ALA A 403 15.06 -7.39 23.95
N PHE A 404 14.39 -8.39 24.51
CA PHE A 404 14.52 -9.79 24.11
C PHE A 404 14.04 -10.01 22.67
N SER A 405 12.96 -9.33 22.30
CA SER A 405 12.45 -9.31 20.94
C SER A 405 11.65 -8.03 20.72
N TYR A 406 11.89 -7.34 19.62
CA TYR A 406 11.03 -6.25 19.17
C TYR A 406 11.04 -6.16 17.65
N GLN A 407 10.05 -5.47 17.11
CA GLN A 407 9.96 -5.16 15.69
C GLN A 407 10.06 -3.66 15.50
N ALA A 408 10.85 -3.23 14.53
CA ALA A 408 10.94 -1.82 14.14
C ALA A 408 10.78 -1.65 12.63
N GLY A 409 10.16 -0.55 12.22
CA GLY A 409 9.84 -0.27 10.82
C GLY A 409 8.40 0.20 10.64
N GLY A 410 7.79 -0.14 9.50
CA GLY A 410 6.55 0.43 9.01
C GLY A 410 6.83 1.64 8.11
N GLY A 411 5.91 2.61 8.13
CA GLY A 411 6.02 3.81 7.30
C GLY A 411 5.45 3.65 5.89
N ALA A 412 5.40 4.77 5.17
CA ALA A 412 4.92 4.83 3.79
C ALA A 412 5.80 4.02 2.82
N VAL A 413 7.09 3.86 3.16
CA VAL A 413 8.05 3.04 2.39
C VAL A 413 7.65 1.56 2.31
N GLY A 414 6.77 1.09 3.20
CA GLY A 414 6.24 -0.27 3.15
C GLY A 414 5.09 -0.49 2.18
N ASN A 415 4.55 0.58 1.59
CA ASN A 415 3.52 0.47 0.56
C ASN A 415 4.21 0.26 -0.79
N VAL A 416 4.06 -0.92 -1.36
CA VAL A 416 4.70 -1.30 -2.62
C VAL A 416 3.72 -2.01 -3.53
N GLU A 417 3.89 -1.86 -4.82
CA GLU A 417 3.05 -2.50 -5.83
C GLU A 417 3.21 -4.04 -5.82
N ALA A 418 2.25 -4.73 -6.43
CA ALA A 418 2.33 -6.18 -6.61
C ALA A 418 3.63 -6.58 -7.35
N GLY A 419 4.32 -7.61 -6.85
CA GLY A 419 5.56 -8.12 -7.44
C GLY A 419 6.83 -7.31 -7.14
N ALA A 420 6.76 -6.24 -6.34
CA ALA A 420 7.93 -5.44 -5.95
C ALA A 420 8.89 -6.20 -5.00
N ILE A 421 8.37 -7.09 -4.15
CA ILE A 421 9.16 -7.95 -3.27
C ILE A 421 9.57 -9.18 -4.07
N GLN A 422 10.87 -9.38 -4.27
CA GLN A 422 11.38 -10.46 -5.15
C GLN A 422 12.50 -11.30 -4.52
N SER A 423 12.99 -10.92 -3.34
CA SER A 423 14.15 -11.59 -2.72
C SER A 423 14.01 -11.73 -1.21
N LEU A 424 14.69 -12.75 -0.67
CA LEU A 424 14.83 -13.00 0.75
C LEU A 424 16.09 -12.31 1.28
N THR A 425 15.96 -11.57 2.38
CA THR A 425 17.14 -11.03 3.09
C THR A 425 17.99 -12.14 3.70
N THR A 426 17.34 -13.17 4.23
CA THR A 426 17.98 -14.36 4.79
C THR A 426 17.46 -15.58 4.04
N ALA A 427 18.36 -16.37 3.46
CA ALA A 427 17.99 -17.60 2.77
C ALA A 427 17.30 -18.56 3.75
N ILE A 428 16.13 -19.07 3.35
CA ILE A 428 15.39 -20.09 4.08
C ILE A 428 15.52 -21.39 3.29
N ALA A 429 15.93 -22.48 3.96
CA ALA A 429 16.08 -23.78 3.31
C ALA A 429 14.75 -24.21 2.65
N ASN A 430 14.84 -24.73 1.43
CA ASN A 430 13.69 -25.14 0.59
C ASN A 430 12.74 -24.01 0.16
N VAL A 431 13.15 -22.75 0.27
CA VAL A 431 12.43 -21.61 -0.32
C VAL A 431 13.26 -21.05 -1.47
N GLU A 432 12.75 -21.21 -2.69
CA GLU A 432 13.44 -20.76 -3.92
C GLU A 432 13.26 -19.25 -4.16
N ALA A 433 12.03 -18.76 -4.02
CA ALA A 433 11.68 -17.37 -4.26
C ALA A 433 10.53 -16.91 -3.35
N VAL A 434 10.40 -15.60 -3.21
CA VAL A 434 9.26 -14.95 -2.54
C VAL A 434 8.76 -13.82 -3.42
N ILE A 435 7.44 -13.67 -3.47
CA ILE A 435 6.77 -12.58 -4.15
C ILE A 435 5.63 -12.03 -3.30
N ASN A 436 5.26 -10.76 -3.50
CA ASN A 436 3.99 -10.22 -3.02
C ASN A 436 2.96 -10.24 -4.17
N PRO A 437 1.94 -11.11 -4.13
CA PRO A 437 0.99 -11.26 -5.24
C PRO A 437 0.02 -10.09 -5.39
N VAL A 438 -0.10 -9.26 -4.36
CA VAL A 438 -0.92 -8.05 -4.32
C VAL A 438 -0.09 -6.90 -3.75
N GLU A 439 -0.56 -5.68 -3.93
CA GLU A 439 0.03 -4.51 -3.30
C GLU A 439 0.13 -4.68 -1.77
N ALA A 440 1.23 -4.19 -1.20
CA ALA A 440 1.33 -3.98 0.23
C ALA A 440 0.80 -2.58 0.54
N GLY A 441 -0.04 -2.45 1.56
CA GLY A 441 -0.68 -1.18 1.92
C GLY A 441 -0.87 -1.01 3.42
N GLY A 442 -1.32 0.18 3.83
CA GLY A 442 -1.63 0.53 5.21
C GLY A 442 -0.46 1.06 6.04
N GLY A 443 0.76 1.15 5.49
CA GLY A 443 1.92 1.75 6.16
C GLY A 443 1.92 3.28 6.09
N SER A 444 1.94 3.97 7.22
CA SER A 444 2.02 5.45 7.26
C SER A 444 3.21 5.92 8.07
N ASP A 445 3.78 7.06 7.69
CA ASP A 445 4.85 7.69 8.46
C ASP A 445 4.35 8.24 9.80
N THR A 446 5.30 8.60 10.66
CA THR A 446 4.99 9.22 11.96
C THR A 446 4.39 10.60 11.70
N ALA A 447 3.35 10.95 12.46
CA ALA A 447 2.71 12.25 12.36
C ALA A 447 3.69 13.40 12.67
N SER A 448 3.60 14.47 11.88
CA SER A 448 4.35 15.70 12.09
C SER A 448 3.80 16.51 13.28
N LEU A 449 4.53 17.55 13.68
CA LEU A 449 4.04 18.47 14.71
C LEU A 449 2.75 19.16 14.26
N ASP A 450 2.67 19.56 12.99
CA ASP A 450 1.49 20.23 12.42
C ASP A 450 0.27 19.30 12.41
N ASP A 451 0.45 18.02 12.08
CA ASP A 451 -0.61 17.02 12.19
C ASP A 451 -1.11 16.89 13.63
N MET A 452 -0.18 16.92 14.60
CA MET A 452 -0.52 16.80 16.02
C MET A 452 -1.27 18.02 16.57
N LEU A 453 -1.08 19.21 15.99
CA LEU A 453 -1.87 20.40 16.35
C LEU A 453 -3.34 20.25 15.94
N VAL A 454 -3.63 19.45 14.91
CA VAL A 454 -4.99 19.15 14.46
C VAL A 454 -5.57 17.96 15.24
N ILE A 455 -4.79 16.89 15.42
CA ILE A 455 -5.25 15.65 16.06
C ILE A 455 -5.40 15.80 17.58
N GLY A 456 -4.49 16.53 18.24
CA GLY A 456 -4.44 16.69 19.69
C GLY A 456 -5.74 17.18 20.31
N PRO A 457 -6.32 18.31 19.83
CA PRO A 457 -7.62 18.79 20.31
C PRO A 457 -8.75 17.77 20.14
N ALA A 458 -8.78 17.06 19.01
CA ALA A 458 -9.78 16.03 18.75
C ALA A 458 -9.67 14.87 19.76
N MET A 459 -8.44 14.40 20.04
CA MET A 459 -8.18 13.35 21.02
C MET A 459 -8.69 13.68 22.42
N ILE A 460 -8.57 14.95 22.84
CA ILE A 460 -9.09 15.44 24.13
C ILE A 460 -10.63 15.45 24.12
N ASN A 461 -11.24 15.82 22.99
CA ASN A 461 -12.68 15.91 22.85
C ASN A 461 -13.35 14.51 22.92
N HIS A 462 -12.93 13.59 22.05
CA HIS A 462 -13.54 12.26 21.98
C HIS A 462 -13.04 11.30 23.07
N ARG A 463 -11.95 11.62 23.78
CA ARG A 463 -11.37 10.80 24.88
C ARG A 463 -11.20 9.32 24.52
N ARG A 464 -10.77 9.06 23.29
CA ARG A 464 -10.65 7.72 22.68
C ARG A 464 -11.94 6.90 22.72
N ARG A 465 -13.11 7.53 22.59
CA ARG A 465 -14.38 6.81 22.45
C ARG A 465 -15.17 7.32 21.25
N ALA A 466 -15.74 6.41 20.48
CA ALA A 466 -16.61 6.72 19.35
C ALA A 466 -18.05 6.84 19.85
N VAL A 467 -18.58 8.07 19.93
CA VAL A 467 -19.95 8.34 20.36
C VAL A 467 -20.75 9.07 19.28
N THR A 468 -20.19 10.16 18.74
CA THR A 468 -20.77 10.95 17.66
C THR A 468 -20.16 10.57 16.30
N PRO A 469 -20.80 10.84 15.16
CA PRO A 469 -20.22 10.58 13.84
C PRO A 469 -18.82 11.20 13.67
N GLN A 470 -18.62 12.40 14.22
CA GLN A 470 -17.33 13.08 14.17
C GLN A 470 -16.26 12.34 14.99
N ASP A 471 -16.62 11.71 16.12
CA ASP A 471 -15.69 10.88 16.88
C ASP A 471 -15.27 9.64 16.09
N PHE A 472 -16.20 9.01 15.36
CA PHE A 472 -15.87 7.90 14.46
C PHE A 472 -14.92 8.34 13.34
N GLU A 473 -15.14 9.50 12.74
CA GLU A 473 -14.27 10.08 11.70
C GLU A 473 -12.85 10.36 12.25
N TRP A 474 -12.75 10.95 13.45
CA TRP A 474 -11.46 11.18 14.10
C TRP A 474 -10.74 9.90 14.49
N LEU A 475 -11.46 8.92 15.04
CA LEU A 475 -10.89 7.62 15.38
C LEU A 475 -10.42 6.86 14.13
N ALA A 476 -11.10 7.01 13.00
CA ALA A 476 -10.64 6.46 11.73
C ALA A 476 -9.30 7.08 11.28
N LYS A 477 -9.16 8.42 11.34
CA LYS A 477 -7.88 9.12 11.11
C LYS A 477 -6.81 8.74 12.13
N GLN A 478 -7.20 8.45 13.36
CA GLN A 478 -6.29 7.99 14.40
C GLN A 478 -5.81 6.56 14.15
N ALA A 479 -6.68 5.68 13.65
CA ALA A 479 -6.32 4.29 13.36
C ALA A 479 -5.26 4.18 12.25
N SER A 480 -5.35 5.01 11.21
CA SER A 480 -4.40 5.06 10.09
C SER A 480 -4.10 6.49 9.68
N ARG A 481 -2.83 6.90 9.66
CA ARG A 481 -2.48 8.24 9.15
C ARG A 481 -2.57 8.36 7.64
N GLN A 482 -2.69 7.25 6.93
CA GLN A 482 -3.01 7.32 5.50
C GLN A 482 -4.41 7.91 5.27
N VAL A 483 -5.34 7.85 6.24
CA VAL A 483 -6.70 8.40 6.05
C VAL A 483 -6.65 9.93 6.04
N ALA A 484 -6.82 10.53 4.87
CA ALA A 484 -6.89 11.98 4.67
C ALA A 484 -8.27 12.51 5.10
N LYS A 485 -9.34 11.91 4.57
CA LYS A 485 -10.72 12.25 4.90
C LYS A 485 -11.48 11.00 5.35
N ALA A 486 -12.41 11.18 6.28
CA ALA A 486 -13.30 10.14 6.75
C ALA A 486 -14.70 10.73 6.85
N ARG A 487 -15.72 9.98 6.44
CA ARG A 487 -17.13 10.35 6.61
C ARG A 487 -17.88 9.21 7.28
N CYS A 488 -18.52 9.51 8.40
CA CYS A 488 -19.34 8.56 9.15
C CYS A 488 -20.82 8.73 8.80
N VAL A 489 -21.43 7.67 8.27
CA VAL A 489 -22.86 7.61 7.98
C VAL A 489 -23.56 6.70 8.97
N ARG A 490 -24.52 7.27 9.69
CA ARG A 490 -25.35 6.57 10.67
C ARG A 490 -26.42 5.73 9.99
N ASN A 491 -26.74 4.60 10.59
CA ASN A 491 -27.80 3.69 10.18
C ASN A 491 -27.72 3.34 8.69
N LEU A 492 -26.54 2.99 8.20
CA LEU A 492 -26.32 2.58 6.82
C LEU A 492 -25.56 1.26 6.83
N ASP A 493 -26.12 0.23 6.20
CA ASP A 493 -25.49 -1.07 6.09
C ASP A 493 -24.51 -1.16 4.91
N SER A 494 -23.83 -2.30 4.77
CA SER A 494 -22.90 -2.60 3.68
C SER A 494 -23.52 -2.62 2.28
N GLN A 495 -24.84 -2.66 2.18
CA GLN A 495 -25.61 -2.64 0.92
C GLN A 495 -26.18 -1.25 0.62
N GLY A 496 -25.89 -0.24 1.44
CA GLY A 496 -26.43 1.11 1.30
C GLY A 496 -27.88 1.26 1.77
N ARG A 497 -28.43 0.29 2.51
CA ARG A 497 -29.79 0.34 3.07
C ARG A 497 -29.77 0.99 4.46
N ARG A 498 -30.86 1.67 4.81
CA ARG A 498 -30.98 2.34 6.10
C ARG A 498 -31.37 1.34 7.19
N GLU A 499 -30.41 0.92 8.00
CA GLU A 499 -30.60 -0.09 9.05
C GLU A 499 -30.14 0.43 10.42
N THR A 500 -30.97 0.23 11.45
CA THR A 500 -30.69 0.82 12.77
C THR A 500 -29.51 0.15 13.46
N GLY A 501 -28.62 0.97 14.03
CA GLY A 501 -27.44 0.48 14.76
C GLY A 501 -26.25 0.15 13.87
N TRP A 502 -26.37 0.32 12.55
CA TRP A 502 -25.26 0.24 11.63
C TRP A 502 -24.48 1.56 11.53
N VAL A 503 -23.18 1.47 11.33
CA VAL A 503 -22.29 2.60 11.06
C VAL A 503 -21.45 2.26 9.85
N THR A 504 -21.54 3.09 8.80
CA THR A 504 -20.67 2.99 7.62
C THR A 504 -19.66 4.13 7.64
N LEU A 505 -18.38 3.81 7.49
CA LEU A 505 -17.28 4.76 7.37
C LEU A 505 -16.71 4.73 5.95
N TYR A 506 -16.79 5.88 5.28
CA TYR A 506 -16.08 6.11 4.02
C TYR A 506 -14.73 6.72 4.29
N LEU A 507 -13.66 6.10 3.78
CA LEU A 507 -12.28 6.52 4.00
C LEU A 507 -11.63 6.94 2.70
N VAL A 508 -11.03 8.12 2.69
CA VAL A 508 -10.22 8.63 1.57
C VAL A 508 -8.76 8.59 1.99
N PRO A 509 -7.90 7.78 1.37
CA PRO A 509 -6.48 7.75 1.68
C PRO A 509 -5.74 8.93 1.04
N HIS A 510 -4.63 9.38 1.62
CA HIS A 510 -3.68 10.25 0.95
C HIS A 510 -3.14 9.55 -0.30
N SER A 511 -3.46 10.07 -1.48
CA SER A 511 -3.00 9.57 -2.77
C SER A 511 -2.91 10.72 -3.77
N ARG A 512 -2.18 10.51 -4.86
CA ARG A 512 -2.14 11.37 -6.05
C ARG A 512 -3.00 10.85 -7.20
N GLU A 513 -3.61 9.68 -7.01
CA GLU A 513 -4.58 9.15 -7.96
C GLU A 513 -5.80 10.07 -8.03
N SER A 514 -6.43 10.17 -9.21
CA SER A 514 -7.65 10.97 -9.40
C SER A 514 -8.81 10.51 -8.51
N GLU A 515 -8.85 9.22 -8.17
CA GLU A 515 -9.85 8.60 -7.31
C GLU A 515 -9.21 7.75 -6.20
N PRO A 516 -8.71 8.37 -5.13
CA PRO A 516 -8.07 7.65 -4.03
C PRO A 516 -8.93 6.56 -3.38
N GLN A 517 -8.55 5.30 -3.51
CA GLN A 517 -9.26 4.17 -2.86
C GLN A 517 -8.47 3.58 -1.68
N PRO A 518 -9.08 3.40 -0.50
CA PRO A 518 -8.37 2.87 0.66
C PRO A 518 -8.05 1.38 0.46
N SER A 519 -6.79 1.02 0.71
CA SER A 519 -6.36 -0.37 0.72
C SER A 519 -7.16 -1.20 1.73
N LEU A 520 -7.30 -2.49 1.49
CA LEU A 520 -8.06 -3.36 2.39
C LEU A 520 -7.48 -3.39 3.81
N GLU A 521 -6.16 -3.43 3.94
CA GLU A 521 -5.51 -3.44 5.25
C GLU A 521 -5.79 -2.15 6.03
N MET A 522 -5.86 -1.00 5.35
CA MET A 522 -6.30 0.24 5.98
C MET A 522 -7.73 0.11 6.51
N ARG A 523 -8.67 -0.39 5.69
CA ARG A 523 -10.07 -0.54 6.10
C ARG A 523 -10.21 -1.48 7.29
N ARG A 524 -9.46 -2.59 7.31
CA ARG A 524 -9.43 -3.55 8.44
C ARG A 524 -8.87 -2.93 9.71
N MET A 525 -7.75 -2.22 9.59
CA MET A 525 -7.11 -1.56 10.72
C MET A 525 -8.04 -0.53 11.35
N VAL A 526 -8.71 0.27 10.51
CA VAL A 526 -9.72 1.26 10.95
C VAL A 526 -10.92 0.56 11.58
N GLN A 527 -11.49 -0.47 10.94
CA GLN A 527 -12.65 -1.19 11.45
C GLN A 527 -12.37 -1.80 12.83
N ARG A 528 -11.22 -2.48 13.00
CA ARG A 528 -10.82 -3.06 14.29
C ARG A 528 -10.61 -1.99 15.34
N TYR A 529 -9.87 -0.94 15.00
CA TYR A 529 -9.58 0.14 15.94
C TYR A 529 -10.86 0.84 16.40
N VAL A 530 -11.77 1.17 15.49
CA VAL A 530 -13.05 1.81 15.86
C VAL A 530 -13.92 0.88 16.71
N ALA A 531 -13.97 -0.42 16.39
CA ALA A 531 -14.73 -1.40 17.17
C ALA A 531 -14.22 -1.54 18.61
N GLU A 532 -12.91 -1.45 18.83
CA GLU A 532 -12.30 -1.46 20.18
C GLU A 532 -12.63 -0.21 21.00
N HIS A 533 -13.05 0.89 20.36
CA HIS A 533 -13.27 2.19 20.98
C HIS A 533 -14.73 2.66 20.97
N CYS A 534 -15.69 1.84 20.54
CA CYS A 534 -17.11 2.21 20.52
C CYS A 534 -17.95 1.34 21.49
N ALA A 535 -19.25 1.64 21.62
CA ALA A 535 -20.13 0.87 22.49
C ALA A 535 -20.31 -0.57 21.97
N ASN A 536 -20.34 -1.56 22.86
CA ASN A 536 -20.50 -2.99 22.50
C ASN A 536 -21.71 -3.28 21.60
N THR A 537 -22.78 -2.49 21.70
CA THR A 537 -23.98 -2.61 20.85
C THR A 537 -23.72 -2.22 19.39
N VAL A 538 -22.78 -1.30 19.15
CA VAL A 538 -22.33 -0.88 17.81
C VAL A 538 -21.13 -1.72 17.36
N ALA A 539 -20.26 -2.11 18.29
CA ALA A 539 -19.13 -3.02 18.04
C ALA A 539 -19.55 -4.48 17.83
N ALA A 540 -20.84 -4.79 17.93
CA ALA A 540 -21.37 -6.10 17.59
C ALA A 540 -20.87 -6.50 16.19
N PRO A 541 -20.47 -7.77 15.98
CA PRO A 541 -20.05 -8.24 14.66
C PRO A 541 -21.06 -7.79 13.60
N GLN A 542 -20.55 -7.31 12.47
CA GLN A 542 -21.32 -6.84 11.31
C GLN A 542 -21.97 -5.45 11.40
N HIS A 543 -21.89 -4.68 12.50
CA HIS A 543 -22.54 -3.37 12.55
C HIS A 543 -21.67 -2.18 12.12
N ILE A 544 -20.36 -2.39 11.98
CA ILE A 544 -19.42 -1.38 11.47
C ILE A 544 -18.91 -1.84 10.10
N PHE A 545 -19.22 -1.05 9.08
CA PHE A 545 -18.75 -1.26 7.71
C PHE A 545 -17.78 -0.14 7.33
N VAL A 546 -16.65 -0.50 6.70
CA VAL A 546 -15.63 0.46 6.27
C VAL A 546 -15.39 0.28 4.79
N ALA A 547 -15.54 1.35 4.01
CA ALA A 547 -15.48 1.34 2.55
C ALA A 547 -14.69 2.54 2.01
N GLY A 548 -14.36 2.50 0.72
CA GLY A 548 -13.89 3.67 -0.03
C GLY A 548 -15.00 4.66 -0.32
N PRO A 549 -14.67 5.92 -0.66
CA PRO A 549 -15.66 6.94 -0.94
C PRO A 549 -16.35 6.65 -2.27
N VAL A 550 -17.53 7.26 -2.45
CA VAL A 550 -18.18 7.33 -3.74
C VAL A 550 -17.76 8.63 -4.41
N TYR A 551 -17.12 8.53 -5.57
CA TYR A 551 -16.74 9.68 -6.37
C TYR A 551 -17.86 10.08 -7.32
N ALA A 552 -18.11 11.38 -7.39
CA ALA A 552 -18.93 12.01 -8.39
C ALA A 552 -17.99 12.50 -9.49
N GLU A 553 -17.80 11.68 -10.51
CA GLU A 553 -17.05 12.03 -11.72
C GLU A 553 -17.73 13.21 -12.43
N ILE A 554 -16.97 14.29 -12.63
CA ILE A 554 -17.42 15.50 -13.32
C ILE A 554 -16.63 15.64 -14.62
N ASP A 555 -17.32 15.47 -15.74
CA ASP A 555 -16.79 15.86 -17.04
C ASP A 555 -16.90 17.38 -17.20
N VAL A 556 -15.87 18.00 -17.76
CA VAL A 556 -15.84 19.44 -18.05
C VAL A 556 -15.70 19.64 -19.55
N LEU A 557 -16.59 20.46 -20.11
CA LEU A 557 -16.46 20.99 -21.46
C LEU A 557 -16.25 22.50 -21.38
N ALA A 558 -15.10 22.96 -21.87
CA ALA A 558 -14.72 24.37 -21.87
C ALA A 558 -14.28 24.81 -23.26
N ASP A 559 -14.93 25.84 -23.79
CA ASP A 559 -14.55 26.52 -25.03
C ASP A 559 -13.81 27.83 -24.64
N LEU A 560 -12.50 27.87 -24.94
CA LEU A 560 -11.57 28.92 -24.52
C LEU A 560 -11.16 29.78 -25.71
N VAL A 561 -11.17 31.10 -25.53
CA VAL A 561 -10.71 32.05 -26.56
C VAL A 561 -9.38 32.66 -26.15
N VAL A 562 -8.37 32.54 -27.00
CA VAL A 562 -7.03 33.13 -26.79
C VAL A 562 -6.80 34.36 -27.67
N ALA A 563 -5.96 35.28 -27.18
CA ALA A 563 -5.63 36.50 -27.90
C ALA A 563 -4.76 36.26 -29.15
N THR A 564 -3.91 35.22 -29.12
CA THR A 564 -2.98 34.87 -30.21
C THR A 564 -2.94 33.37 -30.42
N ILE A 565 -2.86 32.91 -31.67
CA ILE A 565 -2.78 31.49 -32.03
C ILE A 565 -1.59 30.79 -31.34
N ASP A 566 -0.45 31.48 -31.22
CA ASP A 566 0.76 30.94 -30.59
C ASP A 566 0.57 30.57 -29.10
N ALA A 567 -0.44 31.16 -28.44
CA ALA A 567 -0.77 30.86 -27.04
C ALA A 567 -1.72 29.67 -26.90
N ALA A 568 -2.37 29.20 -27.97
CA ALA A 568 -3.45 28.22 -27.90
C ALA A 568 -3.03 26.90 -27.25
N ALA A 569 -1.92 26.31 -27.71
CA ALA A 569 -1.43 25.04 -27.17
C ALA A 569 -1.01 25.15 -25.70
N ARG A 570 -0.34 26.25 -25.32
CA ARG A 570 0.07 26.50 -23.94
C ARG A 570 -1.13 26.66 -23.02
N VAL A 571 -2.11 27.46 -23.43
CA VAL A 571 -3.35 27.71 -22.67
C VAL A 571 -4.16 26.42 -22.54
N GLU A 572 -4.26 25.59 -23.58
CA GLU A 572 -4.93 24.29 -23.48
C GLU A 572 -4.27 23.40 -22.43
N GLN A 573 -2.94 23.26 -22.49
CA GLN A 573 -2.18 22.42 -21.57
C GLN A 573 -2.28 22.93 -20.12
N GLU A 574 -2.17 24.24 -19.92
CA GLU A 574 -2.28 24.86 -18.60
C GLU A 574 -3.72 24.75 -18.05
N ALA A 575 -4.74 24.97 -18.88
CA ALA A 575 -6.14 24.80 -18.49
C ALA A 575 -6.43 23.35 -18.10
N ARG A 576 -5.93 22.38 -18.88
CA ARG A 576 -6.09 20.95 -18.58
C ARG A 576 -5.45 20.59 -17.25
N ALA A 577 -4.24 21.07 -16.99
CA ALA A 577 -3.54 20.82 -15.74
C ALA A 577 -4.27 21.46 -14.54
N LYS A 578 -4.63 22.74 -14.64
CA LYS A 578 -5.37 23.45 -13.58
C LYS A 578 -6.73 22.81 -13.29
N LEU A 579 -7.49 22.41 -14.32
CA LEU A 579 -8.78 21.73 -14.12
C LEU A 579 -8.60 20.35 -13.47
N ALA A 580 -7.58 19.58 -13.87
CA ALA A 580 -7.29 18.28 -13.25
C ALA A 580 -6.92 18.44 -11.77
N ASP A 581 -6.07 19.41 -11.45
CA ASP A 581 -5.66 19.70 -10.07
C ASP A 581 -6.84 20.21 -9.23
N PHE A 582 -7.67 21.09 -9.80
CA PHE A 582 -8.84 21.65 -9.13
C PHE A 582 -9.93 20.62 -8.84
N LEU A 583 -10.14 19.63 -9.73
CA LEU A 583 -11.10 18.55 -9.52
C LEU A 583 -10.56 17.41 -8.66
N HIS A 584 -9.28 17.44 -8.28
CA HIS A 584 -8.71 16.41 -7.43
C HIS A 584 -9.33 16.45 -6.02
N PRO A 585 -9.85 15.32 -5.48
CA PRO A 585 -10.65 15.31 -4.25
C PRO A 585 -9.91 15.79 -3.00
N LEU A 586 -8.58 15.65 -2.95
CA LEU A 586 -7.77 15.95 -1.77
C LEU A 586 -6.97 17.25 -1.84
N THR A 587 -6.68 17.74 -3.03
CA THR A 587 -5.80 18.91 -3.25
C THR A 587 -6.48 20.04 -3.98
N GLY A 588 -7.57 19.76 -4.69
CA GLY A 588 -8.32 20.77 -5.43
C GLY A 588 -9.33 21.52 -4.58
N GLY A 589 -10.40 21.96 -5.21
CA GLY A 589 -11.45 22.77 -4.60
C GLY A 589 -11.06 24.24 -4.44
N PRO A 590 -12.00 25.11 -4.03
CA PRO A 590 -11.83 26.56 -4.02
C PRO A 590 -10.81 27.08 -2.99
N THR A 591 -10.38 26.23 -2.05
CA THR A 591 -9.44 26.57 -0.97
C THR A 591 -8.11 25.81 -1.06
N ASP A 592 -7.88 25.04 -2.14
CA ASP A 592 -6.71 24.17 -2.32
C ASP A 592 -6.46 23.17 -1.17
N THR A 593 -7.53 22.81 -0.45
CA THR A 593 -7.50 21.83 0.67
C THR A 593 -8.33 20.58 0.36
N GLY A 594 -8.70 20.39 -0.90
CA GLY A 594 -9.58 19.32 -1.37
C GLY A 594 -11.06 19.60 -1.12
N TRP A 595 -11.91 18.84 -1.80
CA TRP A 595 -13.36 18.92 -1.74
C TRP A 595 -13.91 18.30 -0.46
N GLU A 596 -14.86 18.95 0.20
CA GLU A 596 -15.59 18.36 1.32
C GLU A 596 -16.73 17.45 0.83
N PHE A 597 -17.05 16.43 1.62
CA PHE A 597 -18.14 15.51 1.29
C PHE A 597 -19.47 16.25 1.15
N GLY A 598 -20.11 16.13 -0.02
CA GLY A 598 -21.35 16.83 -0.37
C GLY A 598 -21.19 18.28 -0.79
N GLN A 599 -19.95 18.77 -0.96
CA GLN A 599 -19.70 20.11 -1.49
C GLN A 599 -19.98 20.14 -3.00
N GLY A 600 -20.88 21.03 -3.43
CA GLY A 600 -21.19 21.25 -4.85
C GLY A 600 -20.08 22.01 -5.58
N LEU A 601 -19.91 21.73 -6.88
CA LEU A 601 -19.01 22.46 -7.77
C LEU A 601 -19.75 23.64 -8.39
N SER A 602 -19.28 24.87 -8.16
CA SER A 602 -19.81 26.07 -8.82
C SER A 602 -19.01 26.42 -10.07
N ALA A 603 -19.71 26.80 -11.15
CA ALA A 603 -19.12 27.32 -12.36
C ALA A 603 -18.28 28.58 -12.10
N SER A 604 -18.68 29.41 -11.13
CA SER A 604 -17.96 30.65 -10.78
C SER A 604 -16.53 30.36 -10.32
N ASP A 605 -16.33 29.30 -9.53
CA ASP A 605 -15.00 28.92 -9.07
C ASP A 605 -14.10 28.48 -10.24
N VAL A 606 -14.69 27.79 -11.22
CA VAL A 606 -13.98 27.33 -12.42
C VAL A 606 -13.67 28.48 -13.38
N TYR A 607 -14.57 29.46 -13.54
CA TYR A 607 -14.26 30.69 -14.28
C TYR A 607 -13.07 31.43 -13.66
N VAL A 608 -13.07 31.62 -12.33
CA VAL A 608 -11.96 32.28 -11.62
C VAL A 608 -10.64 31.51 -11.81
N LEU A 609 -10.68 30.18 -11.80
CA LEU A 609 -9.51 29.34 -12.05
C LEU A 609 -8.96 29.53 -13.48
N LEU A 610 -9.83 29.55 -14.48
CA LEU A 610 -9.44 29.67 -15.89
C LEU A 610 -8.96 31.09 -16.23
N GLU A 611 -9.58 32.13 -15.68
CA GLU A 611 -9.18 33.53 -15.87
C GLU A 611 -7.76 33.84 -15.37
N GLN A 612 -7.21 33.02 -14.46
CA GLN A 612 -5.83 33.14 -14.00
C GLN A 612 -4.78 32.63 -15.00
N ILE A 613 -5.20 32.10 -16.16
CA ILE A 613 -4.28 31.58 -17.19
C ILE A 613 -3.79 32.72 -18.09
N GLU A 614 -2.47 32.89 -18.15
CA GLU A 614 -1.86 33.95 -18.96
C GLU A 614 -2.04 33.66 -20.47
N GLY A 615 -2.72 34.57 -21.16
CA GLY A 615 -2.98 34.49 -22.60
C GLY A 615 -4.40 34.03 -22.97
N LEU A 616 -5.21 33.65 -21.97
CA LEU A 616 -6.66 33.50 -22.14
C LEU A 616 -7.32 34.88 -22.21
N ASP A 617 -8.14 35.12 -23.24
CA ASP A 617 -8.92 36.36 -23.38
C ASP A 617 -10.26 36.24 -22.63
N HIS A 618 -11.02 35.17 -22.89
CA HIS A 618 -12.24 34.82 -22.15
C HIS A 618 -12.62 33.35 -22.38
N VAL A 619 -13.55 32.86 -21.54
CA VAL A 619 -14.21 31.56 -21.71
C VAL A 619 -15.53 31.79 -22.43
N GLU A 620 -15.74 31.18 -23.59
CA GLU A 620 -16.95 31.34 -24.40
C GLU A 620 -18.10 30.46 -23.89
N ASN A 621 -17.78 29.24 -23.49
CA ASN A 621 -18.75 28.28 -22.98
C ASN A 621 -18.12 27.37 -21.94
N LEU A 622 -18.85 27.12 -20.86
CA LEU A 622 -18.46 26.20 -19.79
C LEU A 622 -19.67 25.38 -19.39
N SER A 623 -19.53 24.06 -19.47
CA SER A 623 -20.56 23.14 -19.03
C SER A 623 -19.95 21.93 -18.36
N PHE A 624 -20.73 21.34 -17.47
CA PHE A 624 -20.35 20.16 -16.71
C PHE A 624 -21.31 19.04 -17.04
N SER A 625 -20.83 17.80 -17.08
CA SER A 625 -21.72 16.64 -17.09
C SER A 625 -21.37 15.64 -16.01
N ARG A 626 -22.40 15.06 -15.42
CA ARG A 626 -22.29 14.01 -14.41
C ARG A 626 -23.36 12.96 -14.67
N ALA A 627 -22.97 11.70 -14.77
CA ALA A 627 -23.89 10.58 -15.03
C ALA A 627 -24.86 10.83 -16.21
N GLY A 628 -24.39 11.54 -17.25
CA GLY A 628 -25.18 11.92 -18.43
C GLY A 628 -26.12 13.12 -18.26
N VAL A 629 -26.14 13.76 -17.09
CA VAL A 629 -26.90 14.99 -16.83
C VAL A 629 -25.96 16.19 -16.99
N ALA A 630 -26.38 17.19 -17.77
CA ALA A 630 -25.62 18.42 -18.00
C ALA A 630 -26.01 19.52 -17.00
N TYR A 631 -25.01 20.28 -16.55
CA TYR A 631 -25.11 21.38 -15.61
C TYR A 631 -24.34 22.59 -16.16
N THR A 632 -24.83 23.80 -15.90
CA THR A 632 -24.20 25.04 -16.37
C THR A 632 -23.76 25.98 -15.26
N ASP A 633 -24.26 25.80 -14.03
CA ASP A 633 -24.01 26.73 -12.92
C ASP A 633 -23.53 25.99 -11.67
N LEU A 634 -24.40 25.20 -11.03
CA LEU A 634 -24.03 24.42 -9.85
C LEU A 634 -24.23 22.92 -10.12
N VAL A 635 -23.16 22.13 -9.93
CA VAL A 635 -23.25 20.67 -9.92
C VAL A 635 -23.52 20.21 -8.50
N GLU A 636 -24.69 19.61 -8.27
CA GLU A 636 -25.05 19.05 -6.97
C GLU A 636 -24.31 17.72 -6.72
N ILE A 637 -23.72 17.61 -5.53
CA ILE A 637 -22.99 16.43 -5.06
C ILE A 637 -23.72 15.82 -3.88
N GLY A 638 -23.88 14.50 -3.88
CA GLY A 638 -24.56 13.79 -2.79
C GLY A 638 -23.82 13.96 -1.47
N ALA A 639 -24.55 13.98 -0.35
CA ALA A 639 -23.99 14.32 0.97
C ALA A 639 -22.79 13.45 1.43
N ASN A 640 -22.63 12.25 0.85
CA ASN A 640 -21.55 11.31 1.15
C ASN A 640 -20.62 11.05 -0.04
N GLU A 641 -20.73 11.87 -1.09
CA GLU A 641 -19.91 11.79 -2.29
C GLU A 641 -18.84 12.88 -2.29
N LEU A 642 -17.78 12.65 -3.07
CA LEU A 642 -16.72 13.62 -3.32
C LEU A 642 -16.60 13.91 -4.80
N VAL A 643 -16.26 15.15 -5.13
CA VAL A 643 -15.91 15.52 -6.51
C VAL A 643 -14.66 14.74 -6.94
N ALA A 644 -14.69 14.22 -8.17
CA ALA A 644 -13.52 13.72 -8.87
C ALA A 644 -13.53 14.18 -10.33
N GLY A 645 -12.35 14.35 -10.91
CA GLY A 645 -12.21 14.74 -12.32
C GLY A 645 -12.58 13.61 -13.27
N GLY A 646 -13.55 13.84 -14.14
CA GLY A 646 -13.90 12.97 -15.25
C GLY A 646 -13.17 13.38 -16.53
N THR A 647 -13.88 13.32 -17.66
CA THR A 647 -13.33 13.67 -18.98
C THR A 647 -13.21 15.20 -19.14
N LEU A 648 -12.01 15.68 -19.45
CA LEU A 648 -11.76 17.10 -19.76
C LEU A 648 -11.72 17.33 -21.27
N ARG A 649 -12.74 18.01 -21.81
CA ARG A 649 -12.84 18.44 -23.21
C ARG A 649 -12.61 19.95 -23.29
N ILE A 650 -11.46 20.35 -23.81
CA ILE A 650 -11.07 21.76 -23.92
C ILE A 650 -10.89 22.07 -25.40
N ASN A 651 -11.67 23.01 -25.90
CA ASN A 651 -11.51 23.53 -27.26
C ASN A 651 -10.91 24.93 -27.15
N VAL A 652 -9.84 25.22 -27.88
CA VAL A 652 -9.21 26.54 -27.88
C VAL A 652 -9.32 27.17 -29.26
N THR A 653 -9.89 28.36 -29.32
CA THR A 653 -10.01 29.16 -30.54
C THR A 653 -9.26 30.48 -30.39
N ALA A 654 -8.68 30.99 -31.48
CA ALA A 654 -8.07 32.31 -31.46
C ALA A 654 -9.09 33.36 -31.87
N LYS A 655 -9.03 34.54 -31.24
CA LYS A 655 -9.88 35.68 -31.59
C LYS A 655 -9.68 36.05 -33.05
N THR A 656 -10.65 35.76 -33.91
CA THR A 656 -10.68 36.28 -35.28
C THR A 656 -10.90 37.79 -35.20
N GLY A 657 -9.89 38.57 -35.55
CA GLY A 657 -9.97 40.03 -35.56
C GLY A 657 -11.13 40.51 -36.43
N ALA A 658 -11.93 41.43 -35.87
CA ALA A 658 -12.87 42.26 -36.63
C ALA A 658 -12.14 43.43 -37.29
#